data_AF-A0A9D3PDG2-F1
#
_entry.id   AF-A0A9D3PDG2-F1
#
_cell.length_a   1.000
_cell.length_b   1.000
_cell.length_c   1.000
_cell.angle_alpha   90.00
_cell.angle_beta   90.00
_cell.angle_gamma   90.00
#
_symmetry.space_group_name_H-M   'P 1'
#
loop_
_entity.id
_entity.type
_entity.pdbx_description
1 polymer ?
#
loop_
_entity_poly.entity_id
_entity_poly.type
_entity_poly.pdbx_seq_one_letter_code
_entity_poly.pdbx_strand_id
1 'polypeptide(L)'
;MKKKLKNVVRQELRKTDHMLEEDAEQISDLWTLPYKQRWRLYRLWLSKYRSDIRTTILEYENEYQAIVNRIEELRNIEDQTVLKEASVIGMTTTCAARYRRVLQDIRPRIVVVEEAAEVLESHIITTLTPACQHLILIGDHQQLRPSATVYELARNFNLEVSLFERLIRMDVPYIRLDYQHRMRPEIARLLTPHIYDRLENHASVKLYENIKGVMTNVFFVEHKHLEESIHEGRSHQNMHEATFIKALCYYLLCQGYQPSQITVLTTYTGQLFCLKKIMPKSTFEGVNLCVVDRYQGEENDIVILSLVRSNQEGKTGFLKIPNRVCVALSRAKKALFCIGNMSMLSAVPLWSKIAGVLSYHGHLGEALTLRCENHPATVIAAAKAKDFLKAPLGGCMLPCDFRLPCGHVCTRLCHPSDAEHKEFKCAKPCAKTLCEDSHQCPKKCWQECGDCQAPVAKTIPKCGHEQEVPCSVDPKNFLCRVPCDKTLACGHMCVRACGETCTRNCPQKVTVDLDCGHQRAMLCHVKQDADRKGEKIRCWKKCGAELDCGHTCAGTCHDCAAGAAHLPCRSPCGARLVCSHPCRGRCGTLCVPCQQPCGSLCYHAKCQRLCFEACLPCTVPCGWRCKHYSCSRLCHEPCDRPPCGAPCHKKLKCGHGCVGMCGEPCPRKCRVCHAEEVQELFFGSEADPEARFVQLADCGHMFEVSGFDAWMAAPEADGAVRPKSCPKCSAPIRRSVRYNNIVKRVHADVEVAKGKAAAMWTESVQRAVKEREEKGIQSPEIPPLLSELSGSDFDVRKAMFIYRQIELLSKLAEMKHNAKLILPSLRHLQIKQAVDLCSKKIVTPESKGGSMSKHEREAERLLYLAEALALSEIYKKYRSSLKFPFLLQHPTLQGIIIKLENSELALNDQEVQNIQKSLDDVAKEIKPSTRWKMVEESNGLVLDCDFLKLNNWRKCIVGHTYYRPGADIDTNHDWCPECSVSVPE
;
A
#
# COMPACT_ATOMS: atom_id res chain seq x y z
N MET A 1 22.70 -39.88 33.80
CA MET A 1 23.54 -39.14 34.78
C MET A 1 23.38 -37.61 34.74
N LYS A 2 23.53 -36.92 33.61
CA LYS A 2 23.51 -35.43 33.53
C LYS A 2 22.25 -34.75 34.12
N LYS A 3 21.07 -35.37 34.05
CA LYS A 3 19.81 -34.83 34.60
C LYS A 3 19.75 -34.89 36.14
N LYS A 4 20.26 -35.98 36.75
CA LYS A 4 20.35 -36.12 38.22
C LYS A 4 21.36 -35.13 38.80
N LEU A 5 22.53 -34.99 38.17
CA LEU A 5 23.55 -34.03 38.62
C LEU A 5 23.05 -32.58 38.57
N LYS A 6 22.32 -32.19 37.50
CA LYS A 6 21.68 -30.87 37.42
C LYS A 6 20.67 -30.62 38.55
N ASN A 7 19.92 -31.63 38.98
CA ASN A 7 18.96 -31.50 40.07
C ASN A 7 19.65 -31.36 41.42
N VAL A 8 20.72 -32.12 41.67
CA VAL A 8 21.55 -32.00 42.88
C VAL A 8 22.20 -30.62 42.97
N VAL A 9 22.79 -30.14 41.87
CA VAL A 9 23.37 -28.79 41.79
C VAL A 9 22.31 -27.72 42.07
N ARG A 10 21.10 -27.84 41.50
CA ARG A 10 19.99 -26.91 41.77
C ARG A 10 19.53 -26.93 43.22
N GLN A 11 19.52 -28.09 43.87
CA GLN A 11 19.14 -28.21 45.28
C GLN A 11 20.20 -27.58 46.19
N GLU A 12 21.49 -27.81 45.92
CA GLU A 12 22.57 -27.20 46.71
C GLU A 12 22.65 -25.67 46.50
N LEU A 13 22.46 -25.16 45.28
CA LEU A 13 22.44 -23.71 45.02
C LEU A 13 21.28 -22.95 45.71
N ARG A 14 20.24 -23.65 46.16
CA ARG A 14 19.08 -23.05 46.84
C ARG A 14 19.26 -22.93 48.35
N LYS A 15 20.24 -23.60 48.95
CA LYS A 15 20.48 -23.49 50.39
C LYS A 15 21.20 -22.18 50.71
N THR A 16 20.95 -21.65 51.90
CA THR A 16 21.47 -20.35 52.38
C THR A 16 22.73 -20.49 53.24
N ASP A 17 23.18 -21.71 53.52
CA ASP A 17 24.36 -22.00 54.33
C ASP A 17 25.65 -21.72 53.54
N HIS A 18 26.30 -20.60 53.84
CA HIS A 18 27.63 -20.26 53.35
C HIS A 18 28.66 -20.43 54.46
N MET A 19 29.93 -20.51 54.08
CA MET A 19 31.07 -20.51 55.00
C MET A 19 31.32 -19.07 55.47
N LEU A 20 31.86 -18.88 56.68
CA LEU A 20 32.31 -17.56 57.14
C LEU A 20 33.58 -17.17 56.38
N GLU A 21 33.83 -15.88 56.21
CA GLU A 21 34.98 -15.40 55.44
C GLU A 21 36.31 -15.77 56.10
N GLU A 22 36.38 -15.66 57.43
CA GLU A 22 37.55 -16.04 58.25
C GLU A 22 37.91 -17.53 58.10
N ASP A 23 36.90 -18.41 58.06
CA ASP A 23 37.08 -19.85 57.85
C ASP A 23 37.55 -20.17 56.42
N ALA A 24 37.14 -19.35 55.44
CA ALA A 24 37.50 -19.55 54.04
C ALA A 24 38.94 -19.13 53.74
N GLU A 25 39.47 -18.13 54.44
CA GLU A 25 40.84 -17.63 54.29
C GLU A 25 41.90 -18.59 54.84
N GLN A 26 41.53 -19.46 55.78
CA GLN A 26 42.44 -20.47 56.37
C GLN A 26 42.59 -21.75 55.51
N ILE A 27 41.87 -21.84 54.38
CA ILE A 27 41.86 -23.03 53.51
C ILE A 27 42.95 -22.91 52.45
N SER A 28 44.01 -23.70 52.58
CA SER A 28 45.12 -23.77 51.62
C SER A 28 44.91 -24.78 50.48
N ASP A 29 44.15 -25.86 50.71
CA ASP A 29 43.83 -26.88 49.69
C ASP A 29 42.32 -27.20 49.67
N LEU A 30 41.68 -27.03 48.50
CA LEU A 30 40.26 -27.31 48.29
C LEU A 30 39.92 -28.81 48.33
N TRP A 31 40.87 -29.68 48.02
CA TRP A 31 40.61 -31.11 47.85
C TRP A 31 40.65 -31.89 49.17
N THR A 32 41.17 -31.28 50.24
CA THR A 32 41.13 -31.84 51.61
C THR A 32 39.77 -31.61 52.29
N LEU A 33 38.95 -30.68 51.77
CA LEU A 33 37.65 -30.37 52.34
C LEU A 33 36.59 -31.46 52.04
N PRO A 34 35.72 -31.80 53.02
CA PRO A 34 34.52 -32.59 52.80
C PRO A 34 33.59 -31.96 51.76
N TYR A 35 32.88 -32.80 51.00
CA TYR A 35 31.97 -32.39 49.92
C TYR A 35 30.95 -31.30 50.34
N LYS A 36 30.44 -31.37 51.58
CA LYS A 36 29.48 -30.39 52.13
C LYS A 36 30.13 -29.02 52.38
N GLN A 37 31.39 -28.98 52.81
CA GLN A 37 32.10 -27.72 53.05
C GLN A 37 32.49 -27.02 51.74
N ARG A 38 32.80 -27.77 50.67
CA ARG A 38 33.05 -27.20 49.34
C ARG A 38 31.84 -26.44 48.77
N TRP A 39 30.63 -26.96 48.98
CA TRP A 39 29.40 -26.25 48.58
C TRP A 39 29.16 -24.98 49.42
N ARG A 40 29.50 -24.99 50.72
CA ARG A 40 29.44 -23.79 51.58
C ARG A 40 30.43 -22.70 51.11
N LEU A 41 31.64 -23.08 50.70
CA LEU A 41 32.63 -22.18 50.13
C LEU A 41 32.20 -21.64 48.76
N TYR A 42 31.68 -22.50 47.87
CA TYR A 42 31.14 -22.07 46.57
C TYR A 42 29.96 -21.10 46.71
N ARG A 43 29.08 -21.30 47.71
CA ARG A 43 27.99 -20.37 48.02
C ARG A 43 28.49 -19.03 48.55
N LEU A 44 29.59 -19.01 49.32
CA LEU A 44 30.24 -17.76 49.73
C LEU A 44 30.76 -16.98 48.52
N TRP A 45 31.51 -17.62 47.62
CA TRP A 45 31.99 -16.99 46.38
C TRP A 45 30.85 -16.50 45.50
N LEU A 46 29.78 -17.29 45.37
CA LEU A 46 28.60 -16.91 44.60
C LEU A 46 27.85 -15.74 45.25
N SER A 47 27.86 -15.63 46.58
CA SER A 47 27.33 -14.48 47.32
C SER A 47 28.17 -13.23 47.09
N LYS A 48 29.51 -13.32 47.20
CA LYS A 48 30.42 -12.21 46.88
C LYS A 48 30.24 -11.74 45.44
N TYR A 49 30.30 -12.66 44.48
CA TYR A 49 30.11 -12.35 43.06
C TYR A 49 28.73 -11.74 42.75
N ARG A 50 27.66 -12.19 43.43
CA ARG A 50 26.33 -11.58 43.31
C ARG A 50 26.27 -10.18 43.91
N SER A 51 26.94 -9.97 45.04
CA SER A 51 27.04 -8.66 45.69
C SER A 51 27.78 -7.69 44.78
N ASP A 52 28.93 -8.10 44.24
CA ASP A 52 29.73 -7.29 43.32
C ASP A 52 28.92 -6.93 42.07
N ILE A 53 28.29 -7.91 41.41
CA ILE A 53 27.40 -7.65 40.25
C ILE A 53 26.26 -6.70 40.63
N ARG A 54 25.65 -6.86 41.81
CA ARG A 54 24.54 -6.01 42.24
C ARG A 54 25.01 -4.57 42.44
N THR A 55 26.18 -4.37 43.04
CA THR A 55 26.78 -3.04 43.20
C THR A 55 27.05 -2.43 41.83
N THR A 56 27.67 -3.17 40.91
CA THR A 56 27.93 -2.72 39.53
C THR A 56 26.64 -2.41 38.76
N ILE A 57 25.58 -3.21 38.92
CA ILE A 57 24.27 -2.92 38.30
C ILE A 57 23.68 -1.63 38.87
N LEU A 58 23.74 -1.42 40.19
CA LEU A 58 23.26 -0.18 40.81
C LEU A 58 24.05 1.04 40.36
N GLU A 59 25.37 0.92 40.19
CA GLU A 59 26.21 1.96 39.62
C GLU A 59 25.78 2.31 38.19
N TYR A 60 25.62 1.32 37.31
CA TYR A 60 25.14 1.55 35.95
C TYR A 60 23.69 2.05 35.88
N GLU A 61 22.81 1.63 36.80
CA GLU A 61 21.44 2.12 36.90
C GLU A 61 21.41 3.60 37.30
N ASN A 62 22.23 3.99 38.28
CA ASN A 62 22.39 5.39 38.67
C ASN A 62 22.97 6.23 37.53
N GLU A 63 23.99 5.73 36.81
CA GLU A 63 24.56 6.41 35.65
C GLU A 63 23.53 6.55 34.52
N TYR A 64 22.80 5.48 34.21
CA TYR A 64 21.71 5.50 33.24
C TYR A 64 20.64 6.52 33.62
N GLN A 65 20.20 6.52 34.88
CA GLN A 65 19.18 7.46 35.34
C GLN A 65 19.67 8.91 35.31
N ALA A 66 20.95 9.15 35.64
CA ALA A 66 21.56 10.47 35.52
C ALA A 66 21.59 10.95 34.07
N ILE A 67 21.95 10.09 33.13
CA ILE A 67 21.95 10.39 31.69
C ILE A 67 20.52 10.65 31.18
N VAL A 68 19.54 9.83 31.58
CA VAL A 68 18.12 10.00 31.20
C VAL A 68 17.60 11.34 31.72
N ASN A 69 17.85 11.67 32.99
CA ASN A 69 17.46 12.95 33.57
C ASN A 69 18.13 14.12 32.83
N ARG A 70 19.40 13.97 32.43
CA ARG A 70 20.12 15.00 31.67
C ARG A 70 19.54 15.19 30.27
N ILE A 71 19.15 14.11 29.59
CA ILE A 71 18.48 14.19 28.29
C ILE A 71 17.12 14.87 28.41
N GLU A 72 16.33 14.55 29.45
CA GLU A 72 15.05 15.24 29.71
C GLU A 72 15.24 16.72 30.00
N GLU A 73 16.26 17.10 30.78
CA GLU A 73 16.60 18.49 31.03
C GLU A 73 16.95 19.25 29.74
N LEU A 74 17.80 18.66 28.89
CA LEU A 74 18.16 19.26 27.60
C LEU A 74 16.96 19.41 26.66
N ARG A 75 16.07 18.41 26.59
CA ARG A 75 14.82 18.50 25.83
C ARG A 75 13.90 19.58 26.36
N ASN A 76 13.76 19.70 27.68
CA ASN A 76 12.95 20.76 28.28
C ASN A 76 13.50 22.16 27.95
N ILE A 77 14.82 22.32 27.91
CA ILE A 77 15.48 23.59 27.51
C ILE A 77 15.24 23.87 26.02
N GLU A 78 15.33 22.87 25.16
CA GLU A 78 15.03 22.98 23.73
C GLU A 78 13.56 23.39 23.51
N ASP A 79 12.61 22.64 24.10
CA ASP A 79 11.18 22.93 24.07
C ASP A 79 10.89 24.35 24.59
N GLN A 80 11.52 24.73 25.71
CA GLN A 80 11.37 26.07 26.30
C GLN A 80 11.84 27.17 25.33
N THR A 81 12.94 26.95 24.63
CA THR A 81 13.51 27.94 23.70
C THR A 81 12.58 28.15 22.51
N VAL A 82 12.12 27.05 21.90
CA VAL A 82 11.17 27.09 20.76
C VAL A 82 9.84 27.72 21.17
N LEU A 83 9.29 27.31 22.32
CA LEU A 83 7.99 27.80 22.78
C LEU A 83 8.03 29.27 23.23
N LYS A 84 9.17 29.79 23.72
CA LYS A 84 9.33 31.22 24.04
C LYS A 84 9.30 32.12 22.81
N GLU A 85 9.71 31.61 21.65
CA GLU A 85 9.67 32.36 20.39
C GLU A 85 8.26 32.41 19.79
N ALA A 86 7.38 31.47 20.15
CA ALA A 86 6.03 31.37 19.62
C ALA A 86 5.10 32.46 20.19
N SER A 87 4.29 33.08 19.33
CA SER A 87 3.26 34.06 19.75
C SER A 87 2.01 33.40 20.34
N VAL A 88 1.68 32.20 19.88
CA VAL A 88 0.53 31.41 20.36
C VAL A 88 0.98 29.97 20.51
N ILE A 89 0.70 29.37 21.66
CA ILE A 89 1.02 27.98 21.95
C ILE A 89 -0.29 27.21 22.09
N GLY A 90 -0.59 26.35 21.11
CA GLY A 90 -1.73 25.45 21.15
C GLY A 90 -1.34 24.11 21.79
N MET A 91 -2.05 23.68 22.83
CA MET A 91 -1.84 22.38 23.45
C MET A 91 -3.13 21.83 24.07
N THR A 92 -3.25 20.50 24.14
CA THR A 92 -4.35 19.87 24.89
C THR A 92 -4.11 20.03 26.39
N THR A 93 -5.17 19.96 27.19
CA THR A 93 -5.10 20.19 28.64
C THR A 93 -4.24 19.14 29.35
N THR A 94 -4.23 17.90 28.86
CA THR A 94 -3.35 16.82 29.35
C THR A 94 -1.88 17.10 29.02
N CYS A 95 -1.61 17.64 27.84
CA CYS A 95 -0.28 18.08 27.44
C CYS A 95 0.20 19.24 28.32
N ALA A 96 -0.66 20.22 28.57
CA ALA A 96 -0.34 21.34 29.45
C ALA A 96 0.02 20.91 30.88
N ALA A 97 -0.69 19.91 31.42
CA ALA A 97 -0.33 19.31 32.71
C ALA A 97 1.04 18.61 32.67
N ARG A 98 1.38 17.92 31.57
CA ARG A 98 2.68 17.27 31.37
C ARG A 98 3.84 18.28 31.27
N TYR A 99 3.66 19.36 30.53
CA TYR A 99 4.66 20.41 30.31
C TYR A 99 4.57 21.55 31.32
N ARG A 100 4.05 21.27 32.52
CA ARG A 100 3.86 22.28 33.58
C ARG A 100 5.15 23.07 33.88
N ARG A 101 6.31 22.42 33.92
CA ARG A 101 7.60 23.08 34.16
C ARG A 101 7.92 24.10 33.08
N VAL A 102 7.81 23.70 31.82
CA VAL A 102 8.07 24.55 30.66
C VAL A 102 7.10 25.73 30.63
N LEU A 103 5.80 25.50 30.91
CA LEU A 103 4.81 26.57 31.02
C LEU A 103 5.12 27.57 32.14
N GLN A 104 5.54 27.09 33.31
CA GLN A 104 5.96 27.95 34.42
C GLN A 104 7.13 28.87 34.05
N ASP A 105 8.02 28.41 33.17
CA ASP A 105 9.15 29.19 32.72
C ASP A 105 8.82 30.13 31.55
N ILE A 106 7.90 29.74 30.66
CA ILE A 106 7.40 30.61 29.57
C ILE A 106 6.58 31.76 30.15
N ARG A 107 5.86 31.52 31.25
CA ARG A 107 5.04 32.53 31.96
C ARG A 107 3.99 33.19 31.05
N PRO A 108 3.09 32.40 30.42
CA PRO A 108 2.04 32.95 29.58
C PRO A 108 1.14 33.88 30.40
N ARG A 109 1.00 35.13 29.94
CA ARG A 109 0.16 36.15 30.59
C ARG A 109 -1.32 35.98 30.27
N ILE A 110 -1.62 35.40 29.10
CA ILE A 110 -2.98 35.17 28.63
C ILE A 110 -3.14 33.69 28.37
N VAL A 111 -4.17 33.08 28.96
CA VAL A 111 -4.51 31.67 28.75
C VAL A 111 -5.95 31.61 28.24
N VAL A 112 -6.14 30.99 27.08
CA VAL A 112 -7.45 30.74 26.49
C VAL A 112 -7.74 29.25 26.54
N VAL A 113 -8.88 28.89 27.12
CA VAL A 113 -9.34 27.49 27.21
C VAL A 113 -10.64 27.38 26.43
N GLU A 114 -10.57 26.68 25.30
CA GLU A 114 -11.74 26.29 24.50
C GLU A 114 -12.37 25.00 25.08
N GLU A 115 -13.68 24.84 24.91
CA GLU A 115 -14.48 23.76 25.51
C GLU A 115 -14.27 23.63 27.04
N ALA A 116 -14.07 24.75 27.73
CA ALA A 116 -13.74 24.80 29.16
C ALA A 116 -14.78 24.12 30.06
N ALA A 117 -16.01 23.97 29.56
CA ALA A 117 -17.08 23.25 30.24
C ALA A 117 -16.85 21.73 30.31
N GLU A 118 -16.12 21.16 29.34
CA GLU A 118 -15.79 19.73 29.23
C GLU A 118 -14.46 19.38 29.92
N VAL A 119 -13.72 20.38 30.40
CA VAL A 119 -12.40 20.20 31.01
C VAL A 119 -12.50 20.09 32.54
N LEU A 120 -11.80 19.10 33.11
CA LEU A 120 -11.66 18.97 34.56
C LEU A 120 -11.01 20.23 35.15
N GLU A 121 -11.56 20.73 36.25
CA GLU A 121 -11.04 21.90 36.95
C GLU A 121 -9.55 21.77 37.30
N SER A 122 -9.13 20.58 37.74
CA SER A 122 -7.74 20.29 38.06
C SER A 122 -6.79 20.49 36.89
N HIS A 123 -7.23 20.15 35.66
CA HIS A 123 -6.41 20.37 34.47
C HIS A 123 -6.23 21.87 34.22
N ILE A 124 -7.28 22.68 34.29
CA ILE A 124 -7.16 24.14 34.09
C ILE A 124 -6.23 24.73 35.15
N ILE A 125 -6.43 24.43 36.44
CA ILE A 125 -5.59 24.98 37.53
C ILE A 125 -4.12 24.60 37.34
N THR A 126 -3.83 23.38 36.91
CA THR A 126 -2.44 22.94 36.69
C THR A 126 -1.77 23.61 35.49
N THR A 127 -2.52 24.16 34.55
CA THR A 127 -1.98 24.96 33.43
C THR A 127 -1.67 26.41 33.82
N LEU A 128 -2.31 26.93 34.86
CA LEU A 128 -2.14 28.32 35.27
C LEU A 128 -0.77 28.54 35.93
N THR A 129 -0.12 29.63 35.55
CA THR A 129 1.15 30.07 36.13
C THR A 129 0.93 31.31 36.99
N PRO A 130 1.82 31.61 37.95
CA PRO A 130 1.74 32.85 38.74
C PRO A 130 1.78 34.14 37.89
N ALA A 131 2.24 34.05 36.64
CA ALA A 131 2.30 35.17 35.71
C ALA A 131 1.02 35.34 34.87
N CYS A 132 0.06 34.43 34.97
CA CYS A 132 -1.21 34.53 34.24
C CYS A 132 -2.00 35.74 34.75
N GLN A 133 -2.27 36.68 33.85
CA GLN A 133 -3.02 37.91 34.11
C GLN A 133 -4.46 37.77 33.63
N HIS A 134 -4.67 37.19 32.44
CA HIS A 134 -5.99 37.00 31.84
C HIS A 134 -6.26 35.52 31.55
N LEU A 135 -7.33 34.98 32.16
CA LEU A 135 -7.85 33.66 31.86
C LEU A 135 -9.19 33.80 31.12
N ILE A 136 -9.24 33.30 29.89
CA ILE A 136 -10.44 33.32 29.05
C ILE A 136 -10.95 31.88 28.94
N LEU A 137 -12.14 31.62 29.48
CA LEU A 137 -12.78 30.33 29.43
C LEU A 137 -13.97 30.39 28.47
N ILE A 138 -13.93 29.60 27.41
CA ILE A 138 -14.98 29.50 26.39
C ILE A 138 -15.55 28.10 26.47
N GLY A 139 -16.86 27.97 26.67
CA GLY A 139 -17.51 26.68 26.75
C GLY A 139 -19.01 26.80 26.98
N ASP A 140 -19.66 25.64 27.03
CA ASP A 140 -21.10 25.54 27.25
C ASP A 140 -21.39 24.50 28.33
N HIS A 141 -21.75 24.97 29.53
CA HIS A 141 -22.07 24.12 30.69
C HIS A 141 -23.37 23.31 30.53
N GLN A 142 -24.19 23.60 29.50
CA GLN A 142 -25.36 22.82 29.14
C GLN A 142 -25.03 21.66 28.16
N GLN A 143 -23.80 21.59 27.63
CA GLN A 143 -23.27 20.46 26.84
C GLN A 143 -22.46 19.51 27.74
N LEU A 144 -21.60 18.63 27.18
CA LEU A 144 -20.94 17.60 27.98
C LEU A 144 -20.07 18.19 29.10
N ARG A 145 -20.10 17.49 30.23
CA ARG A 145 -19.21 17.71 31.37
C ARG A 145 -17.99 16.82 31.27
N PRO A 146 -16.88 17.16 31.96
CA PRO A 146 -15.75 16.25 32.09
C PRO A 146 -16.18 14.92 32.71
N SER A 147 -15.62 13.82 32.19
CA SER A 147 -15.83 12.48 32.74
C SER A 147 -14.76 12.14 33.77
N ALA A 148 -15.16 11.83 35.00
CA ALA A 148 -14.22 11.29 36.00
C ALA A 148 -14.13 9.76 35.87
N THR A 149 -12.90 9.23 35.86
CA THR A 149 -12.66 7.77 35.74
C THR A 149 -13.25 6.98 36.91
N VAL A 150 -13.28 7.59 38.10
CA VAL A 150 -13.79 6.97 39.32
C VAL A 150 -15.20 7.49 39.60
N TYR A 151 -16.19 6.61 39.44
CA TYR A 151 -17.60 6.93 39.62
C TYR A 151 -17.94 7.49 41.01
N GLU A 152 -17.30 6.98 42.08
CA GLU A 152 -17.50 7.48 43.43
C GLU A 152 -17.03 8.93 43.60
N LEU A 153 -15.93 9.31 42.94
CA LEU A 153 -15.42 10.68 42.96
C LEU A 153 -16.32 11.64 42.20
N ALA A 154 -16.88 11.19 41.07
CA ALA A 154 -17.89 11.95 40.34
C ALA A 154 -19.12 12.22 41.21
N ARG A 155 -19.68 11.17 41.82
CA ARG A 155 -20.96 11.21 42.53
C ARG A 155 -20.89 11.88 43.89
N ASN A 156 -19.86 11.59 44.69
CA ASN A 156 -19.79 12.04 46.08
C ASN A 156 -19.09 13.40 46.23
N PHE A 157 -18.21 13.76 45.29
CA PHE A 157 -17.37 14.95 45.38
C PHE A 157 -17.55 15.93 44.21
N ASN A 158 -18.48 15.66 43.28
CA ASN A 158 -18.81 16.51 42.14
C ASN A 158 -17.60 16.87 41.25
N LEU A 159 -16.65 15.94 41.09
CA LEU A 159 -15.43 16.18 40.29
C LEU A 159 -15.71 16.44 38.80
N GLU A 160 -16.93 16.13 38.33
CA GLU A 160 -17.40 16.40 36.96
C GLU A 160 -17.87 17.85 36.76
N VAL A 161 -17.90 18.68 37.80
CA VAL A 161 -18.17 20.12 37.65
C VAL A 161 -16.87 20.80 37.20
N SER A 162 -16.90 21.38 36.00
CA SER A 162 -15.76 22.14 35.47
C SER A 162 -15.60 23.47 36.18
N LEU A 163 -14.39 24.06 36.11
CA LEU A 163 -14.14 25.41 36.62
C LEU A 163 -15.09 26.43 36.00
N PHE A 164 -15.37 26.28 34.70
CA PHE A 164 -16.30 27.13 33.95
C PHE A 164 -17.71 27.08 34.56
N GLU A 165 -18.26 25.87 34.75
CA GLU A 165 -19.58 25.70 35.35
C GLU A 165 -19.61 26.20 36.80
N ARG A 166 -18.54 25.97 37.57
CA ARG A 166 -18.44 26.44 38.95
C ARG A 166 -18.49 27.97 39.03
N LEU A 167 -17.77 28.68 38.17
CA LEU A 167 -17.76 30.15 38.15
C LEU A 167 -19.13 30.71 37.77
N ILE A 168 -19.84 30.08 36.82
CA ILE A 168 -21.21 30.47 36.46
C ILE A 168 -22.17 30.29 37.65
N ARG A 169 -22.07 29.17 38.38
CA ARG A 169 -22.88 28.93 39.58
C ARG A 169 -22.58 29.89 40.74
N MET A 170 -21.43 30.57 40.71
CA MET A 170 -21.04 31.61 41.66
C MET A 170 -21.43 33.01 41.18
N ASP A 171 -22.25 33.12 40.13
CA ASP A 171 -22.72 34.37 39.54
C ASP A 171 -21.58 35.29 39.06
N VAL A 172 -20.45 34.70 38.63
CA VAL A 172 -19.38 35.46 37.97
C VAL A 172 -19.91 36.00 36.64
N PRO A 173 -19.73 37.31 36.34
CA PRO A 173 -20.21 37.88 35.08
C PRO A 173 -19.63 37.15 33.87
N TYR A 174 -20.51 36.71 32.96
CA TYR A 174 -20.13 36.05 31.72
C TYR A 174 -20.93 36.62 30.54
N ILE A 175 -20.40 36.43 29.34
CA ILE A 175 -21.05 36.84 28.09
C ILE A 175 -21.59 35.58 27.41
N ARG A 176 -22.89 35.57 27.10
CA ARG A 176 -23.53 34.51 26.31
C ARG A 176 -23.71 34.97 24.87
N LEU A 177 -23.36 34.11 23.92
CA LEU A 177 -23.65 34.34 22.51
C LEU A 177 -25.04 33.79 22.20
N ASP A 178 -26.00 34.69 21.95
CA ASP A 178 -27.42 34.31 21.81
C ASP A 178 -27.81 33.88 20.38
N TYR A 179 -26.99 34.16 19.35
CA TYR A 179 -27.29 33.83 17.95
C TYR A 179 -26.64 32.52 17.50
N GLN A 180 -27.45 31.59 16.97
CA GLN A 180 -26.97 30.35 16.37
C GLN A 180 -26.97 30.42 14.83
N HIS A 181 -25.92 29.88 14.22
CA HIS A 181 -25.68 29.87 12.78
C HIS A 181 -25.65 28.46 12.15
N ARG A 182 -25.91 27.41 12.94
CA ARG A 182 -25.74 26.02 12.54
C ARG A 182 -27.04 25.41 12.04
N MET A 183 -28.03 25.37 12.91
CA MET A 183 -29.19 24.50 12.81
C MET A 183 -30.37 25.23 12.20
N ARG A 184 -31.23 24.50 11.48
CA ARG A 184 -32.55 25.01 11.12
C ARG A 184 -33.39 25.41 12.36
N PRO A 185 -34.31 26.38 12.23
CA PRO A 185 -35.23 26.75 13.32
C PRO A 185 -36.04 25.57 13.86
N GLU A 186 -36.44 24.60 13.03
CA GLU A 186 -37.20 23.42 13.50
C GLU A 186 -36.38 22.54 14.44
N ILE A 187 -35.07 22.44 14.23
CA ILE A 187 -34.15 21.69 15.10
C ILE A 187 -33.88 22.49 16.38
N ALA A 188 -33.61 23.79 16.27
CA ALA A 188 -33.33 24.65 17.42
C ALA A 188 -34.48 24.71 18.44
N ARG A 189 -35.74 24.56 17.99
CA ARG A 189 -36.94 24.47 18.85
C ARG A 189 -36.94 23.26 19.78
N LEU A 190 -36.20 22.19 19.46
CA LEU A 190 -36.06 21.05 20.35
C LEU A 190 -35.21 21.39 21.58
N LEU A 191 -34.33 22.38 21.45
CA LEU A 191 -33.40 22.83 22.50
C LEU A 191 -33.95 24.02 23.29
N THR A 192 -34.71 24.92 22.65
CA THR A 192 -35.21 26.17 23.26
C THR A 192 -36.73 26.11 23.41
N PRO A 193 -37.31 26.39 24.59
CA PRO A 193 -36.70 26.93 25.81
C PRO A 193 -36.28 25.84 26.84
N HIS A 194 -36.18 24.57 26.43
CA HIS A 194 -36.10 23.44 27.38
C HIS A 194 -34.71 23.19 27.97
N ILE A 195 -33.66 23.51 27.21
CA ILE A 195 -32.25 23.38 27.58
C ILE A 195 -31.61 24.76 27.67
N TYR A 196 -31.90 25.62 26.68
CA TYR A 196 -31.47 27.02 26.68
C TYR A 196 -32.68 27.93 26.82
N ASP A 197 -32.61 28.92 27.70
CA ASP A 197 -33.71 29.87 27.90
C ASP A 197 -33.94 30.75 26.67
N ARG A 198 -32.85 31.16 25.98
CA ARG A 198 -32.88 31.99 24.78
C ARG A 198 -31.76 31.58 23.83
N LEU A 199 -32.13 31.22 22.61
CA LEU A 199 -31.24 30.94 21.49
C LEU A 199 -31.93 31.39 20.19
N GLU A 200 -31.43 32.47 19.59
CA GLU A 200 -32.00 33.09 18.40
C GLU A 200 -31.39 32.52 17.13
N ASN A 201 -32.22 32.38 16.09
CA ASN A 201 -31.78 31.84 14.81
C ASN A 201 -31.30 32.97 13.90
N HIS A 202 -30.05 32.90 13.45
CA HIS A 202 -29.53 33.83 12.45
C HIS A 202 -30.28 33.67 11.11
N ALA A 203 -30.36 34.74 10.30
CA ALA A 203 -31.09 34.72 9.04
C ALA A 203 -30.57 33.64 8.06
N SER A 204 -29.27 33.32 8.11
CA SER A 204 -28.63 32.32 7.24
C SER A 204 -29.25 30.93 7.34
N VAL A 205 -29.67 30.50 8.54
CA VAL A 205 -30.21 29.14 8.73
C VAL A 205 -31.64 28.97 8.23
N LYS A 206 -32.34 30.09 7.98
CA LYS A 206 -33.69 30.09 7.41
C LYS A 206 -33.67 29.86 5.89
N LEU A 207 -32.52 30.03 5.26
CA LEU A 207 -32.31 29.89 3.81
C LEU A 207 -31.93 28.46 3.39
N TYR A 208 -31.80 27.53 4.34
CA TYR A 208 -31.48 26.15 3.99
C TYR A 208 -32.58 25.51 3.13
N GLU A 209 -32.17 24.68 2.16
CA GLU A 209 -33.05 23.90 1.30
C GLU A 209 -33.62 22.67 2.03
N ASN A 210 -34.84 22.26 1.68
CA ASN A 210 -35.45 21.05 2.25
C ASN A 210 -34.72 19.79 1.76
N ILE A 211 -34.72 18.74 2.58
CA ILE A 211 -34.11 17.46 2.19
C ILE A 211 -35.00 16.75 1.17
N LYS A 212 -34.41 16.33 0.06
CA LYS A 212 -35.04 15.59 -1.03
C LYS A 212 -35.46 14.20 -0.57
N GLY A 213 -36.58 13.71 -1.07
CA GLY A 213 -37.06 12.36 -0.79
C GLY A 213 -37.86 12.22 0.53
N VAL A 214 -37.94 13.26 1.35
CA VAL A 214 -38.64 13.24 2.64
C VAL A 214 -39.57 14.44 2.76
N MET A 215 -40.70 14.27 3.45
CA MET A 215 -41.66 15.35 3.65
C MET A 215 -41.21 16.37 4.71
N THR A 216 -40.42 15.94 5.69
CA THR A 216 -40.03 16.72 6.86
C THR A 216 -38.54 16.65 7.09
N ASN A 217 -37.91 17.77 7.46
CA ASN A 217 -36.49 17.84 7.78
C ASN A 217 -36.17 17.39 9.21
N VAL A 218 -37.17 17.37 10.08
CA VAL A 218 -37.05 16.89 11.46
C VAL A 218 -38.15 15.87 11.69
N PHE A 219 -37.77 14.66 12.11
CA PHE A 219 -38.75 13.63 12.41
C PHE A 219 -38.22 12.64 13.43
N PHE A 220 -39.10 12.20 14.33
CA PHE A 220 -38.83 11.15 15.30
C PHE A 220 -39.66 9.91 14.94
N VAL A 221 -38.97 8.85 14.54
CA VAL A 221 -39.56 7.53 14.24
C VAL A 221 -39.66 6.73 15.54
N GLU A 222 -40.88 6.59 16.05
CA GLU A 222 -41.16 5.82 17.25
C GLU A 222 -41.24 4.31 16.97
N HIS A 223 -40.63 3.51 17.84
CA HIS A 223 -40.84 2.07 17.87
C HIS A 223 -40.79 1.49 19.29
N LYS A 224 -41.31 0.27 19.45
CA LYS A 224 -41.32 -0.48 20.74
C LYS A 224 -40.45 -1.74 20.73
N HIS A 225 -39.65 -1.96 19.68
CA HIS A 225 -38.72 -3.09 19.58
C HIS A 225 -37.65 -3.06 20.68
N LEU A 226 -37.44 -4.19 21.36
CA LEU A 226 -36.53 -4.30 22.50
C LEU A 226 -35.05 -4.26 22.10
N GLU A 227 -34.22 -3.74 23.00
CA GLU A 227 -32.76 -3.71 22.90
C GLU A 227 -32.13 -5.09 23.19
N GLU A 228 -30.92 -5.31 22.66
CA GLU A 228 -30.07 -6.48 22.95
C GLU A 228 -28.84 -6.05 23.75
N SER A 229 -28.48 -6.82 24.78
CA SER A 229 -27.27 -6.60 25.59
C SER A 229 -26.08 -7.36 25.01
N ILE A 230 -24.93 -6.70 24.88
CA ILE A 230 -23.68 -7.34 24.45
C ILE A 230 -22.86 -7.71 25.70
N HIS A 231 -22.47 -8.98 25.83
CA HIS A 231 -21.73 -9.50 27.00
C HIS A 231 -20.35 -8.86 27.17
N GLU A 232 -19.68 -8.49 26.08
CA GLU A 232 -18.42 -7.75 26.11
C GLU A 232 -18.68 -6.23 26.21
N GLY A 233 -18.55 -5.68 27.42
CA GLY A 233 -18.45 -4.22 27.64
C GLY A 233 -19.69 -3.48 28.14
N ARG A 234 -20.72 -4.16 28.66
CA ARG A 234 -21.96 -3.54 29.22
C ARG A 234 -22.63 -2.52 28.26
N SER A 235 -22.50 -2.74 26.95
CA SER A 235 -23.06 -1.86 25.93
C SER A 235 -24.35 -2.45 25.34
N HIS A 236 -25.15 -1.61 24.69
CA HIS A 236 -26.46 -1.97 24.16
C HIS A 236 -26.47 -1.79 22.64
N GLN A 237 -27.28 -2.60 21.95
CA GLN A 237 -27.58 -2.46 20.54
C GLN A 237 -29.07 -2.67 20.28
N ASN A 238 -29.57 -2.14 19.17
CA ASN A 238 -30.92 -2.35 18.70
C ASN A 238 -30.90 -2.61 17.19
N MET A 239 -31.11 -3.87 16.81
CA MET A 239 -31.04 -4.32 15.42
C MET A 239 -32.13 -3.68 14.54
N HIS A 240 -33.30 -3.40 15.13
CA HIS A 240 -34.39 -2.73 14.42
C HIS A 240 -33.97 -1.31 14.01
N GLU A 241 -33.44 -0.52 14.94
CA GLU A 241 -32.90 0.81 14.64
C GLU A 241 -31.76 0.73 13.62
N ALA A 242 -30.81 -0.20 13.81
CA ALA A 242 -29.64 -0.29 12.95
C ALA A 242 -30.01 -0.60 11.48
N THR A 243 -30.95 -1.54 11.28
CA THR A 243 -31.42 -1.89 9.93
C THR A 243 -32.25 -0.78 9.29
N PHE A 244 -33.07 -0.05 10.07
CA PHE A 244 -33.80 1.11 9.60
C PHE A 244 -32.84 2.23 9.16
N ILE A 245 -31.86 2.55 9.99
CA ILE A 245 -30.86 3.59 9.72
C ILE A 245 -30.06 3.25 8.46
N LYS A 246 -29.63 2.00 8.29
CA LYS A 246 -28.97 1.55 7.07
C LYS A 246 -29.83 1.80 5.84
N ALA A 247 -31.12 1.45 5.90
CA ALA A 247 -32.05 1.63 4.79
C ALA A 247 -32.28 3.13 4.48
N LEU A 248 -32.45 3.96 5.51
CA LEU A 248 -32.59 5.41 5.37
C LEU A 248 -31.33 6.07 4.79
N CYS A 249 -30.14 5.69 5.27
CA CYS A 249 -28.88 6.18 4.73
C CYS A 249 -28.76 5.85 3.24
N TYR A 250 -29.02 4.58 2.87
CA TYR A 250 -28.97 4.16 1.48
C TYR A 250 -29.98 4.92 0.61
N TYR A 251 -31.20 5.12 1.11
CA TYR A 251 -32.23 5.91 0.45
C TYR A 251 -31.77 7.34 0.18
N LEU A 252 -31.17 8.02 1.16
CA LEU A 252 -30.65 9.38 1.01
C LEU A 252 -29.48 9.45 0.01
N LEU A 253 -28.59 8.46 0.00
CA LEU A 253 -27.54 8.38 -1.02
C LEU A 253 -28.15 8.26 -2.43
N CYS A 254 -29.22 7.48 -2.59
CA CYS A 254 -29.95 7.40 -3.86
C CYS A 254 -30.68 8.68 -4.27
N GLN A 255 -30.98 9.60 -3.32
CA GLN A 255 -31.48 10.96 -3.63
C GLN A 255 -30.38 11.91 -4.14
N GLY A 256 -29.14 11.46 -4.20
CA GLY A 256 -27.99 12.25 -4.67
C GLY A 256 -27.22 12.99 -3.58
N TYR A 257 -27.47 12.70 -2.29
CA TYR A 257 -26.65 13.23 -1.20
C TYR A 257 -25.28 12.57 -1.18
N GLN A 258 -24.22 13.36 -0.95
CA GLN A 258 -22.87 12.82 -0.82
C GLN A 258 -22.72 12.11 0.53
N PRO A 259 -21.95 11.00 0.60
CA PRO A 259 -21.71 10.29 1.86
C PRO A 259 -21.20 11.18 3.00
N SER A 260 -20.31 12.14 2.69
CA SER A 260 -19.76 13.08 3.66
C SER A 260 -20.78 14.03 4.29
N GLN A 261 -21.95 14.23 3.65
CA GLN A 261 -23.04 15.08 4.16
C GLN A 261 -23.92 14.37 5.21
N ILE A 262 -23.69 13.08 5.44
CA ILE A 262 -24.51 12.25 6.33
C ILE A 262 -23.67 11.76 7.50
N THR A 263 -24.13 12.04 8.72
CA THR A 263 -23.60 11.46 9.95
C THR A 263 -24.67 10.60 10.63
N VAL A 264 -24.31 9.38 11.00
CA VAL A 264 -25.11 8.56 11.92
C VAL A 264 -24.50 8.66 13.31
N LEU A 265 -25.30 9.16 14.25
CA LEU A 265 -24.96 9.24 15.66
C LEU A 265 -25.69 8.15 16.44
N THR A 266 -24.99 7.58 17.41
CA THR A 266 -25.59 6.64 18.35
C THR A 266 -25.10 6.91 19.77
N THR A 267 -25.92 6.59 20.76
CA THR A 267 -25.59 6.78 22.17
C THR A 267 -24.76 5.65 22.77
N TYR A 268 -24.64 4.51 22.08
CA TYR A 268 -23.94 3.32 22.59
C TYR A 268 -22.90 2.78 21.60
N THR A 269 -21.75 2.37 22.14
CA THR A 269 -20.65 1.76 21.38
C THR A 269 -21.07 0.44 20.72
N GLY A 270 -21.93 -0.35 21.37
CA GLY A 270 -22.46 -1.61 20.83
C GLY A 270 -23.22 -1.40 19.52
N GLN A 271 -24.10 -0.40 19.49
CA GLN A 271 -24.81 0.01 18.29
C GLN A 271 -23.87 0.53 17.19
N LEU A 272 -22.80 1.26 17.55
CA LEU A 272 -21.80 1.70 16.57
C LEU A 272 -21.13 0.51 15.88
N PHE A 273 -20.72 -0.52 16.64
CA PHE A 273 -20.13 -1.72 16.07
C PHE A 273 -21.14 -2.50 15.22
N CYS A 274 -22.39 -2.58 15.65
CA CYS A 274 -23.49 -3.18 14.89
C CYS A 274 -23.66 -2.48 13.53
N LEU A 275 -23.76 -1.15 13.52
CA LEU A 275 -23.86 -0.34 12.30
C LEU A 275 -22.66 -0.56 11.37
N LYS A 276 -21.43 -0.52 11.90
CA LYS A 276 -20.21 -0.80 11.12
C LYS A 276 -20.18 -2.20 10.50
N LYS A 277 -20.81 -3.19 11.14
CA LYS A 277 -20.90 -4.56 10.62
C LYS A 277 -21.92 -4.66 9.47
N ILE A 278 -23.06 -3.98 9.57
CA ILE A 278 -24.14 -4.09 8.58
C ILE A 278 -24.01 -3.10 7.41
N MET A 279 -23.21 -2.04 7.55
CA MET A 279 -22.95 -1.01 6.53
C MET A 279 -21.57 -1.25 5.87
N PRO A 280 -21.49 -1.94 4.71
CA PRO A 280 -20.24 -2.23 4.04
C PRO A 280 -19.60 -0.97 3.44
N LYS A 281 -18.26 -0.91 3.44
CA LYS A 281 -17.50 0.21 2.87
C LYS A 281 -17.80 0.45 1.39
N SER A 282 -18.02 -0.59 0.59
CA SER A 282 -18.29 -0.44 -0.86
C SER A 282 -19.49 0.44 -1.21
N THR A 283 -20.45 0.62 -0.29
CA THR A 283 -21.66 1.43 -0.53
C THR A 283 -21.71 2.67 0.36
N PHE A 284 -21.15 2.63 1.56
CA PHE A 284 -21.26 3.70 2.57
C PHE A 284 -19.92 4.39 2.86
N GLU A 285 -18.93 4.27 1.97
CA GLU A 285 -17.66 4.97 2.10
C GLU A 285 -17.87 6.49 2.17
N GLY A 286 -17.36 7.11 3.23
CA GLY A 286 -17.52 8.53 3.51
C GLY A 286 -18.67 8.91 4.46
N VAL A 287 -19.60 8.00 4.77
CA VAL A 287 -20.62 8.25 5.81
C VAL A 287 -19.97 8.20 7.19
N ASN A 288 -20.19 9.24 8.01
CA ASN A 288 -19.59 9.30 9.34
C ASN A 288 -20.43 8.51 10.36
N LEU A 289 -19.81 7.54 11.04
CA LEU A 289 -20.44 6.73 12.09
C LEU A 289 -19.74 7.01 13.42
N CYS A 290 -20.42 7.71 14.34
CA CYS A 290 -19.81 8.13 15.61
C CYS A 290 -20.74 7.93 16.82
N VAL A 291 -20.16 7.90 18.02
CA VAL A 291 -20.91 7.99 19.28
C VAL A 291 -21.07 9.46 19.63
N VAL A 292 -22.23 9.84 20.16
CA VAL A 292 -22.54 11.24 20.55
C VAL A 292 -21.41 11.91 21.34
N ASP A 293 -20.86 11.22 22.35
CA ASP A 293 -19.78 11.75 23.21
C ASP A 293 -18.50 12.12 22.43
N ARG A 294 -18.23 11.48 21.29
CA ARG A 294 -17.05 11.75 20.46
C ARG A 294 -17.32 12.72 19.31
N TYR A 295 -18.54 13.25 19.22
CA TYR A 295 -19.00 14.12 18.13
C TYR A 295 -19.23 15.57 18.60
N GLN A 296 -18.74 15.93 19.78
CA GLN A 296 -18.75 17.32 20.25
C GLN A 296 -17.86 18.18 19.35
N GLY A 297 -18.20 19.47 19.20
CA GLY A 297 -17.57 20.37 18.24
C GLY A 297 -17.93 20.12 16.77
N GLU A 298 -18.27 18.89 16.37
CA GLU A 298 -18.60 18.56 14.98
C GLU A 298 -20.06 18.87 14.59
N GLU A 299 -20.30 19.03 13.29
CA GLU A 299 -21.60 19.27 12.67
C GLU A 299 -21.69 18.61 11.29
N ASN A 300 -22.91 18.28 10.84
CA ASN A 300 -23.14 17.82 9.46
C ASN A 300 -24.51 18.27 8.92
N ASP A 301 -24.67 18.23 7.60
CA ASP A 301 -25.91 18.60 6.91
C ASP A 301 -27.09 17.73 7.39
N ILE A 302 -26.91 16.40 7.36
CA ILE A 302 -27.93 15.43 7.77
C ILE A 302 -27.38 14.58 8.92
N VAL A 303 -28.09 14.56 10.05
CA VAL A 303 -27.79 13.68 11.18
C VAL A 303 -28.92 12.70 11.40
N ILE A 304 -28.56 11.42 11.50
CA ILE A 304 -29.48 10.32 11.84
C ILE A 304 -29.07 9.81 13.22
N LEU A 305 -29.96 9.95 14.20
CA LEU A 305 -29.69 9.65 15.61
C LEU A 305 -30.40 8.36 16.05
N SER A 306 -29.63 7.37 16.47
CA SER A 306 -30.08 6.12 17.11
C SER A 306 -30.04 6.25 18.63
N LEU A 307 -31.19 6.13 19.29
CA LEU A 307 -31.28 6.21 20.76
C LEU A 307 -31.08 4.86 21.45
N VAL A 308 -31.28 3.75 20.75
CA VAL A 308 -31.01 2.35 21.13
C VAL A 308 -31.90 1.80 22.23
N ARG A 309 -32.11 2.57 23.31
CA ARG A 309 -32.73 2.09 24.54
C ARG A 309 -34.21 1.81 24.34
N SER A 310 -34.60 0.60 24.68
CA SER A 310 -35.97 0.10 24.66
C SER A 310 -36.01 -1.20 25.47
N ASN A 311 -36.49 -1.11 26.72
CA ASN A 311 -36.52 -2.24 27.64
C ASN A 311 -37.79 -2.20 28.51
N GLN A 312 -38.18 -3.37 29.05
CA GLN A 312 -39.38 -3.51 29.87
C GLN A 312 -39.24 -2.81 31.23
N GLU A 313 -38.01 -2.60 31.70
CA GLU A 313 -37.71 -2.00 33.01
C GLU A 313 -37.80 -0.46 33.00
N GLY A 314 -38.01 0.17 31.84
CA GLY A 314 -38.07 1.64 31.71
C GLY A 314 -36.73 2.35 31.96
N LYS A 315 -35.61 1.63 31.89
CA LYS A 315 -34.27 2.19 32.14
C LYS A 315 -33.76 2.94 30.90
N THR A 316 -33.67 4.27 31.03
CA THR A 316 -33.22 5.17 29.94
C THR A 316 -31.71 5.39 29.90
N GLY A 317 -31.00 5.10 31.00
CA GLY A 317 -29.54 5.15 31.07
C GLY A 317 -28.96 6.50 30.62
N PHE A 318 -28.14 6.48 29.55
CA PHE A 318 -27.47 7.63 28.94
C PHE A 318 -28.44 8.79 28.64
N LEU A 319 -29.67 8.47 28.26
CA LEU A 319 -30.68 9.42 27.78
C LEU A 319 -31.34 10.23 28.92
N LYS A 320 -31.01 9.94 30.18
CA LYS A 320 -31.47 10.71 31.34
C LYS A 320 -30.70 12.02 31.52
N ILE A 321 -29.49 12.12 30.99
CA ILE A 321 -28.58 13.26 31.21
C ILE A 321 -28.88 14.36 30.18
N PRO A 322 -29.41 15.53 30.58
CA PRO A 322 -29.78 16.62 29.66
C PRO A 322 -28.63 17.07 28.74
N ASN A 323 -27.43 17.16 29.30
CA ASN A 323 -26.21 17.57 28.61
C ASN A 323 -25.91 16.74 27.36
N ARG A 324 -26.08 15.41 27.46
CA ARG A 324 -25.86 14.48 26.36
C ARG A 324 -26.97 14.56 25.30
N VAL A 325 -28.21 14.81 25.73
CA VAL A 325 -29.36 15.02 24.84
C VAL A 325 -29.17 16.31 24.04
N CYS A 326 -28.67 17.37 24.67
CA CYS A 326 -28.33 18.62 24.01
C CYS A 326 -27.35 18.38 22.86
N VAL A 327 -26.23 17.70 23.16
CA VAL A 327 -25.23 17.36 22.15
C VAL A 327 -25.82 16.50 21.04
N ALA A 328 -26.64 15.50 21.36
CA ALA A 328 -27.21 14.61 20.34
C ALA A 328 -28.13 15.34 19.34
N LEU A 329 -28.93 16.30 19.82
CA LEU A 329 -29.91 17.02 19.00
C LEU A 329 -29.31 18.22 18.24
N SER A 330 -28.13 18.71 18.66
CA SER A 330 -27.57 19.99 18.17
C SER A 330 -26.53 19.89 17.04
N ARG A 331 -26.41 18.72 16.40
CA ARG A 331 -25.33 18.43 15.40
C ARG A 331 -25.76 18.59 13.96
N ALA A 332 -27.07 18.58 13.71
CA ALA A 332 -27.63 18.69 12.37
C ALA A 332 -27.75 20.15 11.92
N LYS A 333 -27.30 20.45 10.69
CA LYS A 333 -27.53 21.76 10.07
C LYS A 333 -28.88 21.81 9.38
N LYS A 334 -29.13 20.87 8.47
CA LYS A 334 -30.31 20.86 7.58
C LYS A 334 -31.38 19.86 8.00
N ALA A 335 -31.02 18.67 8.50
CA ALA A 335 -32.01 17.68 8.91
C ALA A 335 -31.56 16.76 10.05
N LEU A 336 -32.54 16.41 10.90
CA LEU A 336 -32.38 15.54 12.05
C LEU A 336 -33.45 14.44 12.04
N PHE A 337 -33.02 13.19 11.87
CA PHE A 337 -33.91 12.03 11.97
C PHE A 337 -33.56 11.23 13.22
N CYS A 338 -34.47 11.15 14.18
CA CYS A 338 -34.30 10.39 15.41
C CYS A 338 -35.06 9.07 15.33
N ILE A 339 -34.46 7.98 15.81
CA ILE A 339 -35.10 6.67 15.91
C ILE A 339 -34.98 6.20 17.36
N GLY A 340 -36.10 5.83 17.98
CA GLY A 340 -36.10 5.32 19.35
C GLY A 340 -37.49 5.05 19.91
N ASN A 341 -37.54 4.67 21.19
CA ASN A 341 -38.78 4.40 21.91
C ASN A 341 -39.26 5.63 22.70
N MET A 342 -40.06 6.50 22.05
CA MET A 342 -40.54 7.74 22.68
C MET A 342 -41.46 7.48 23.88
N SER A 343 -42.32 6.45 23.80
CA SER A 343 -43.16 6.00 24.91
C SER A 343 -42.36 5.77 26.19
N MET A 344 -41.19 5.13 26.10
CA MET A 344 -40.29 4.92 27.24
C MET A 344 -39.55 6.20 27.65
N LEU A 345 -39.06 6.97 26.68
CA LEU A 345 -38.26 8.16 26.94
C LEU A 345 -39.06 9.29 27.58
N SER A 346 -40.37 9.37 27.30
CA SER A 346 -41.28 10.37 27.88
C SER A 346 -41.37 10.31 29.41
N ALA A 347 -40.90 9.22 30.05
CA ALA A 347 -40.73 9.16 31.50
C ALA A 347 -39.68 10.14 32.04
N VAL A 348 -38.76 10.62 31.18
CA VAL A 348 -37.77 11.64 31.53
C VAL A 348 -38.36 13.03 31.22
N PRO A 349 -38.36 13.99 32.18
CA PRO A 349 -39.00 15.30 32.00
C PRO A 349 -38.57 16.07 30.76
N LEU A 350 -37.28 16.02 30.39
CA LEU A 350 -36.76 16.69 29.20
C LEU A 350 -37.34 16.07 27.91
N TRP A 351 -37.32 14.75 27.81
CA TRP A 351 -37.87 14.03 26.65
C TRP A 351 -39.39 14.20 26.55
N SER A 352 -40.11 14.31 27.66
CA SER A 352 -41.55 14.65 27.65
C SER A 352 -41.81 16.01 27.00
N LYS A 353 -41.02 17.04 27.34
CA LYS A 353 -41.11 18.37 26.71
C LYS A 353 -40.79 18.31 25.21
N ILE A 354 -39.70 17.62 24.84
CA ILE A 354 -39.29 17.42 23.45
C ILE A 354 -40.37 16.66 22.65
N ALA A 355 -40.96 15.62 23.24
CA ALA A 355 -42.06 14.87 22.65
C ALA A 355 -43.28 15.77 22.40
N GLY A 356 -43.59 16.67 23.35
CA GLY A 356 -44.63 17.69 23.20
C GLY A 356 -44.40 18.61 22.00
N VAL A 357 -43.17 19.12 21.83
CA VAL A 357 -42.79 19.97 20.68
C VAL A 357 -42.88 19.21 19.37
N LEU A 358 -42.37 17.98 19.32
CA LEU A 358 -42.42 17.14 18.12
C LEU A 358 -43.86 16.78 17.75
N SER A 359 -44.69 16.41 18.73
CA SER A 359 -46.10 16.08 18.52
C SER A 359 -46.91 17.28 18.05
N TYR A 360 -46.70 18.46 18.65
CA TYR A 360 -47.38 19.70 18.26
C TYR A 360 -47.14 20.07 16.78
N HIS A 361 -45.94 19.80 16.27
CA HIS A 361 -45.58 20.06 14.86
C HIS A 361 -45.80 18.87 13.92
N GLY A 362 -46.33 17.74 14.40
CA GLY A 362 -46.51 16.53 13.58
C GLY A 362 -45.21 15.86 13.16
N HIS A 363 -44.13 16.06 13.91
CA HIS A 363 -42.79 15.49 13.68
C HIS A 363 -42.52 14.22 14.52
N LEU A 364 -43.55 13.63 15.12
CA LEU A 364 -43.48 12.39 15.89
C LEU A 364 -44.49 11.38 15.33
N GLY A 365 -44.03 10.16 15.04
CA GLY A 365 -44.92 9.07 14.61
C GLY A 365 -44.19 7.76 14.37
N GLU A 366 -44.94 6.70 14.09
CA GLU A 366 -44.39 5.34 13.87
C GLU A 366 -43.68 5.19 12.52
N ALA A 367 -43.89 6.10 11.57
CA ALA A 367 -43.36 5.99 10.21
C ALA A 367 -42.86 7.34 9.68
N LEU A 368 -41.65 7.34 9.12
CA LEU A 368 -41.13 8.48 8.36
C LEU A 368 -41.81 8.54 7.00
N THR A 369 -42.32 9.71 6.64
CA THR A 369 -43.03 9.91 5.37
C THR A 369 -42.04 10.28 4.26
N LEU A 370 -41.75 9.33 3.37
CA LEU A 370 -40.94 9.53 2.18
C LEU A 370 -41.82 10.05 1.04
N ARG A 371 -41.30 10.99 0.26
CA ARG A 371 -41.97 11.54 -0.92
C ARG A 371 -41.10 11.31 -2.14
N CYS A 372 -41.68 10.77 -3.21
CA CYS A 372 -40.95 10.66 -4.46
C CYS A 372 -40.82 12.04 -5.12
N GLU A 373 -39.60 12.46 -5.45
CA GLU A 373 -39.36 13.73 -6.16
C GLU A 373 -39.98 13.75 -7.56
N ASN A 374 -39.92 12.61 -8.26
CA ASN A 374 -40.47 12.49 -9.62
C ASN A 374 -41.99 12.25 -9.64
N HIS A 375 -42.52 11.63 -8.58
CA HIS A 375 -43.95 11.37 -8.40
C HIS A 375 -44.46 11.93 -7.07
N PRO A 376 -44.67 13.27 -6.98
CA PRO A 376 -45.05 13.92 -5.73
C PRO A 376 -46.31 13.38 -5.04
N ALA A 377 -47.24 12.80 -5.80
CA ALA A 377 -48.46 12.19 -5.28
C ALA A 377 -48.20 10.85 -4.58
N THR A 378 -47.06 10.21 -4.84
CA THR A 378 -46.69 8.94 -4.23
C THR A 378 -45.90 9.18 -2.95
N VAL A 379 -46.53 8.82 -1.85
CA VAL A 379 -46.00 8.96 -0.50
C VAL A 379 -45.84 7.57 0.10
N ILE A 380 -44.70 7.31 0.74
CA ILE A 380 -44.38 6.02 1.34
C ILE A 380 -44.15 6.24 2.83
N ALA A 381 -45.00 5.64 3.66
CA ALA A 381 -44.79 5.57 5.10
C ALA A 381 -43.78 4.46 5.41
N ALA A 382 -42.58 4.84 5.87
CA ALA A 382 -41.50 3.94 6.22
C ALA A 382 -41.39 3.78 7.74
N ALA A 383 -41.91 2.68 8.28
CA ALA A 383 -41.81 2.33 9.70
C ALA A 383 -40.68 1.33 9.98
N LYS A 384 -40.41 0.42 9.02
CA LYS A 384 -39.39 -0.63 9.14
C LYS A 384 -38.45 -0.59 7.94
N ALA A 385 -37.26 -1.19 8.09
CA ALA A 385 -36.28 -1.29 7.00
C ALA A 385 -36.84 -1.88 5.69
N LYS A 386 -37.79 -2.83 5.79
CA LYS A 386 -38.45 -3.44 4.62
C LYS A 386 -39.36 -2.48 3.85
N ASP A 387 -39.86 -1.41 4.47
CA ASP A 387 -40.73 -0.44 3.79
C ASP A 387 -39.98 0.36 2.73
N PHE A 388 -38.66 0.53 2.88
CA PHE A 388 -37.80 1.14 1.86
C PHE A 388 -37.71 0.29 0.58
N LEU A 389 -38.15 -0.97 0.58
CA LEU A 389 -38.29 -1.77 -0.65
C LEU A 389 -39.39 -1.24 -1.58
N LYS A 390 -40.35 -0.47 -1.05
CA LYS A 390 -41.35 0.28 -1.83
C LYS A 390 -40.75 1.52 -2.49
N ALA A 391 -39.51 1.86 -2.14
CA ALA A 391 -38.74 2.96 -2.70
C ALA A 391 -37.43 2.46 -3.38
N PRO A 392 -37.48 1.52 -4.33
CA PRO A 392 -36.29 0.94 -4.93
C PRO A 392 -35.46 2.02 -5.65
N LEU A 393 -34.13 1.95 -5.53
CA LEU A 393 -33.20 2.92 -6.13
C LEU A 393 -33.48 4.39 -5.74
N GLY A 394 -34.17 4.62 -4.61
CA GLY A 394 -34.57 5.94 -4.13
C GLY A 394 -35.89 6.47 -4.71
N GLY A 395 -36.45 5.85 -5.75
CA GLY A 395 -37.72 6.29 -6.36
C GLY A 395 -38.88 5.35 -6.03
N CYS A 396 -40.10 5.69 -6.44
CA CYS A 396 -41.26 4.87 -6.15
C CYS A 396 -41.41 3.66 -7.09
N MET A 397 -42.39 2.80 -6.83
CA MET A 397 -42.70 1.61 -7.66
C MET A 397 -43.38 1.94 -9.01
N LEU A 398 -43.66 3.21 -9.29
CA LEU A 398 -44.22 3.60 -10.59
C LEU A 398 -43.14 3.56 -11.67
N PRO A 399 -43.50 3.25 -12.93
CA PRO A 399 -42.59 3.40 -14.05
C PRO A 399 -42.11 4.84 -14.15
N CYS A 400 -40.89 5.03 -14.63
CA CYS A 400 -40.37 6.36 -14.88
C CYS A 400 -41.09 6.99 -16.09
N ASP A 401 -41.88 8.04 -15.85
CA ASP A 401 -42.64 8.76 -16.90
C ASP A 401 -41.78 9.70 -17.76
N PHE A 402 -40.46 9.76 -17.49
CA PHE A 402 -39.55 10.62 -18.21
C PHE A 402 -39.50 10.19 -19.69
N ARG A 403 -39.93 11.11 -20.55
CA ARG A 403 -39.79 10.95 -22.01
C ARG A 403 -38.37 11.34 -22.38
N LEU A 404 -37.61 10.35 -22.82
CA LEU A 404 -36.28 10.59 -23.36
C LEU A 404 -36.40 11.51 -24.58
N PRO A 405 -35.33 12.25 -24.94
CA PRO A 405 -35.32 13.09 -26.14
C PRO A 405 -35.74 12.38 -27.43
N CYS A 406 -35.62 11.04 -27.46
CA CYS A 406 -36.01 10.23 -28.60
C CYS A 406 -37.51 9.84 -28.62
N GLY A 407 -38.33 10.37 -27.71
CA GLY A 407 -39.79 10.17 -27.64
C GLY A 407 -40.22 8.92 -26.87
N HIS A 408 -39.31 7.98 -26.62
CA HIS A 408 -39.58 6.80 -25.80
C HIS A 408 -39.57 7.12 -24.30
N VAL A 409 -40.52 6.50 -23.59
CA VAL A 409 -40.58 6.52 -22.13
C VAL A 409 -39.51 5.59 -21.56
N CYS A 410 -38.86 6.02 -20.47
CA CYS A 410 -37.91 5.20 -19.72
C CYS A 410 -38.56 3.89 -19.27
N THR A 411 -37.84 2.76 -19.37
CA THR A 411 -38.36 1.44 -19.00
C THR A 411 -37.99 1.00 -17.60
N ARG A 412 -37.25 1.83 -16.85
CA ARG A 412 -36.91 1.56 -15.45
C ARG A 412 -38.03 2.02 -14.53
N LEU A 413 -38.08 1.45 -13.33
CA LEU A 413 -38.84 2.03 -12.22
C LEU A 413 -38.29 3.42 -11.90
N CYS A 414 -39.10 4.26 -11.28
CA CYS A 414 -38.69 5.61 -10.89
C CYS A 414 -37.33 5.59 -10.16
N HIS A 415 -36.38 6.41 -10.61
CA HIS A 415 -35.05 6.53 -10.03
C HIS A 415 -34.60 8.00 -9.95
N PRO A 416 -34.40 8.58 -8.75
CA PRO A 416 -33.95 9.96 -8.59
C PRO A 416 -32.45 10.14 -8.86
N SER A 417 -31.66 9.05 -8.78
CA SER A 417 -30.20 9.09 -8.94
C SER A 417 -29.74 9.61 -10.31
N ASP A 418 -30.56 9.45 -11.36
CA ASP A 418 -30.34 10.00 -12.71
C ASP A 418 -31.62 10.71 -13.19
N ALA A 419 -32.02 11.77 -12.49
CA ALA A 419 -33.25 12.51 -12.79
C ALA A 419 -33.30 13.02 -14.25
N GLU A 420 -32.17 13.47 -14.79
CA GLU A 420 -32.06 14.00 -16.16
C GLU A 420 -31.83 12.91 -17.23
N HIS A 421 -31.74 11.63 -16.83
CA HIS A 421 -31.51 10.49 -17.72
C HIS A 421 -30.29 10.68 -18.63
N LYS A 422 -29.21 11.28 -18.10
CA LYS A 422 -27.95 11.52 -18.82
C LYS A 422 -27.17 10.23 -19.02
N GLU A 423 -27.30 9.29 -18.08
CA GLU A 423 -26.61 8.00 -18.15
C GLU A 423 -27.47 6.92 -18.83
N PHE A 424 -28.79 7.01 -18.72
CA PHE A 424 -29.72 6.02 -19.28
C PHE A 424 -29.80 6.06 -20.82
N LYS A 425 -29.57 4.93 -21.49
CA LYS A 425 -29.64 4.80 -22.96
C LYS A 425 -30.87 4.00 -23.41
N CYS A 426 -31.69 4.58 -24.30
CA CYS A 426 -32.92 3.96 -24.80
C CYS A 426 -32.66 2.71 -25.68
N ALA A 427 -33.15 1.54 -25.26
CA ALA A 427 -32.95 0.29 -26.00
C ALA A 427 -34.03 -0.06 -27.04
N LYS A 428 -35.09 0.75 -27.20
CA LYS A 428 -36.18 0.50 -28.16
C LYS A 428 -35.74 0.76 -29.62
N PRO A 429 -36.36 0.11 -30.63
CA PRO A 429 -36.08 0.36 -32.05
C PRO A 429 -36.42 1.81 -32.46
N CYS A 430 -35.64 2.41 -33.38
CA CYS A 430 -35.87 3.79 -33.88
C CYS A 430 -37.14 3.82 -34.75
N ALA A 431 -38.19 4.51 -34.31
CA ALA A 431 -39.46 4.64 -35.04
C ALA A 431 -39.44 5.74 -36.13
N LYS A 432 -38.26 6.31 -36.45
CA LYS A 432 -38.14 7.38 -37.45
C LYS A 432 -38.13 6.79 -38.86
N THR A 433 -39.03 7.27 -39.71
CA THR A 433 -39.03 7.05 -41.15
C THR A 433 -38.00 7.98 -41.79
N LEU A 434 -37.12 7.44 -42.64
CA LEU A 434 -35.95 8.18 -43.14
C LEU A 434 -36.18 8.86 -44.51
N CYS A 435 -37.26 8.54 -45.23
CA CYS A 435 -37.56 9.07 -46.58
C CYS A 435 -39.05 8.98 -46.94
N GLU A 436 -39.45 9.64 -48.02
CA GLU A 436 -40.84 9.65 -48.55
C GLU A 436 -41.33 8.25 -48.98
N ASP A 437 -40.43 7.37 -49.41
CA ASP A 437 -40.70 5.96 -49.74
C ASP A 437 -40.97 5.06 -48.51
N SER A 438 -41.22 5.64 -47.33
CA SER A 438 -41.64 4.94 -46.09
C SER A 438 -40.66 3.91 -45.50
N HIS A 439 -39.35 4.06 -45.72
CA HIS A 439 -38.33 3.16 -45.13
C HIS A 439 -38.05 3.45 -43.64
N GLN A 440 -38.07 2.40 -42.81
CA GLN A 440 -37.84 2.48 -41.36
C GLN A 440 -36.36 2.36 -40.96
N CYS A 441 -35.95 3.05 -39.88
CA CYS A 441 -34.59 2.99 -39.37
C CYS A 441 -34.27 1.64 -38.66
N PRO A 442 -33.17 0.94 -39.02
CA PRO A 442 -32.81 -0.34 -38.40
C PRO A 442 -32.08 -0.23 -37.04
N LYS A 443 -31.77 0.98 -36.57
CA LYS A 443 -30.95 1.22 -35.37
C LYS A 443 -31.76 1.30 -34.07
N LYS A 444 -31.09 1.14 -32.91
CA LYS A 444 -31.68 1.42 -31.58
C LYS A 444 -31.80 2.92 -31.36
N CYS A 445 -32.82 3.36 -30.61
CA CYS A 445 -33.17 4.79 -30.48
C CYS A 445 -32.05 5.70 -29.97
N TRP A 446 -31.17 5.19 -29.09
CA TRP A 446 -30.03 5.95 -28.58
C TRP A 446 -28.93 6.22 -29.62
N GLN A 447 -29.01 5.58 -30.79
CA GLN A 447 -28.06 5.73 -31.88
C GLN A 447 -28.60 6.77 -32.87
N GLU A 448 -27.75 7.70 -33.34
CA GLU A 448 -28.17 8.70 -34.32
C GLU A 448 -28.66 8.04 -35.63
N CYS A 449 -29.92 8.32 -35.98
CA CYS A 449 -30.58 7.85 -37.19
C CYS A 449 -30.11 8.78 -38.34
N GLY A 450 -29.33 8.25 -39.30
CA GLY A 450 -28.76 9.01 -40.43
C GLY A 450 -29.65 8.96 -41.67
N ASP A 451 -29.18 9.49 -42.80
CA ASP A 451 -29.92 9.54 -44.06
C ASP A 451 -30.37 8.15 -44.55
N CYS A 452 -31.50 8.07 -45.26
CA CYS A 452 -32.02 6.81 -45.76
C CYS A 452 -31.01 6.12 -46.70
N GLN A 453 -30.49 4.96 -46.26
CA GLN A 453 -29.52 4.14 -46.99
C GLN A 453 -30.16 2.97 -47.76
N ALA A 454 -31.49 2.95 -47.91
CA ALA A 454 -32.14 1.94 -48.74
C ALA A 454 -31.61 2.08 -50.19
N PRO A 455 -31.06 1.02 -50.81
CA PRO A 455 -30.47 1.09 -52.13
C PRO A 455 -31.56 1.24 -53.20
N VAL A 456 -31.44 2.27 -54.05
CA VAL A 456 -32.36 2.50 -55.17
C VAL A 456 -31.53 2.79 -56.43
N ALA A 457 -31.81 2.11 -57.53
CA ALA A 457 -31.06 2.29 -58.77
C ALA A 457 -31.37 3.67 -59.41
N LYS A 458 -30.36 4.52 -59.62
CA LYS A 458 -30.49 5.84 -60.25
C LYS A 458 -29.29 6.14 -61.18
N THR A 459 -29.54 6.81 -62.32
CA THR A 459 -28.51 7.15 -63.32
C THR A 459 -27.96 8.58 -63.12
N ILE A 460 -26.62 8.77 -63.11
CA ILE A 460 -25.97 10.06 -62.79
C ILE A 460 -25.80 10.96 -64.04
N PRO A 461 -26.44 12.16 -64.12
CA PRO A 461 -26.51 12.95 -65.36
C PRO A 461 -25.19 13.58 -65.84
N LYS A 462 -24.22 13.83 -64.96
CA LYS A 462 -22.97 14.55 -65.31
C LYS A 462 -21.89 13.68 -65.96
N CYS A 463 -21.97 12.36 -65.81
CA CYS A 463 -20.96 11.42 -66.31
C CYS A 463 -21.54 10.12 -66.89
N GLY A 464 -22.87 9.92 -66.83
CA GLY A 464 -23.58 8.84 -67.52
C GLY A 464 -23.55 7.45 -66.87
N HIS A 465 -23.02 7.29 -65.66
CA HIS A 465 -22.93 5.98 -64.98
C HIS A 465 -24.20 5.66 -64.15
N GLU A 466 -24.66 4.41 -64.19
CA GLU A 466 -25.78 3.89 -63.41
C GLU A 466 -25.28 3.21 -62.12
N GLN A 467 -25.80 3.61 -60.96
CA GLN A 467 -25.33 3.11 -59.66
C GLN A 467 -26.50 2.95 -58.68
N GLU A 468 -26.35 2.04 -57.73
CA GLU A 468 -27.23 1.98 -56.56
C GLU A 468 -26.94 3.18 -55.67
N VAL A 469 -27.89 4.11 -55.63
CA VAL A 469 -27.78 5.35 -54.88
C VAL A 469 -28.72 5.26 -53.69
N PRO A 470 -28.27 5.64 -52.47
CA PRO A 470 -29.16 5.76 -51.32
C PRO A 470 -30.38 6.61 -51.65
N CYS A 471 -31.58 6.14 -51.30
CA CYS A 471 -32.87 6.77 -51.58
C CYS A 471 -32.86 8.31 -51.37
N SER A 472 -32.23 8.75 -50.28
CA SER A 472 -32.12 10.15 -49.83
C SER A 472 -31.26 11.08 -50.71
N VAL A 473 -30.52 10.56 -51.70
CA VAL A 473 -29.61 11.38 -52.51
C VAL A 473 -30.18 11.64 -53.91
N ASP A 474 -30.21 12.93 -54.28
CA ASP A 474 -30.61 13.40 -55.62
C ASP A 474 -29.53 13.04 -56.65
N PRO A 475 -29.87 12.37 -57.77
CA PRO A 475 -28.91 11.94 -58.79
C PRO A 475 -28.11 13.09 -59.45
N LYS A 476 -28.57 14.35 -59.39
CA LYS A 476 -27.78 15.53 -59.86
C LYS A 476 -26.70 15.97 -58.87
N ASN A 477 -26.93 15.72 -57.59
CA ASN A 477 -26.04 16.07 -56.47
C ASN A 477 -25.17 14.88 -56.04
N PHE A 478 -25.50 13.67 -56.49
CA PHE A 478 -24.67 12.50 -56.28
C PHE A 478 -23.43 12.57 -57.17
N LEU A 479 -22.30 12.79 -56.51
CA LEU A 479 -20.99 12.79 -57.14
C LEU A 479 -20.64 11.35 -57.49
N CYS A 480 -20.51 11.10 -58.79
CA CYS A 480 -20.10 9.82 -59.32
C CYS A 480 -18.89 9.30 -58.53
N ARG A 481 -19.03 8.15 -57.86
CA ARG A 481 -18.00 7.55 -56.99
C ARG A 481 -16.89 6.87 -57.78
N VAL A 482 -16.93 6.97 -59.10
CA VAL A 482 -15.82 6.57 -59.97
C VAL A 482 -14.65 7.54 -59.71
N PRO A 483 -13.41 7.05 -59.56
CA PRO A 483 -12.23 7.87 -59.21
C PRO A 483 -11.99 9.04 -60.18
N CYS A 484 -11.42 10.15 -59.69
CA CYS A 484 -10.99 11.28 -60.52
C CYS A 484 -9.54 11.10 -60.98
N ASP A 485 -9.27 11.33 -62.27
CA ASP A 485 -7.98 11.01 -62.90
C ASP A 485 -6.95 12.16 -62.88
N LYS A 486 -7.10 13.21 -62.05
CA LYS A 486 -6.23 14.42 -62.03
C LYS A 486 -5.29 14.51 -60.82
N THR A 487 -4.11 15.11 -60.97
CA THR A 487 -3.04 15.18 -59.92
C THR A 487 -2.77 16.61 -59.40
N LEU A 488 -2.59 16.80 -58.08
CA LEU A 488 -2.41 18.09 -57.36
C LEU A 488 -0.93 18.57 -57.29
N ALA A 489 -0.70 19.84 -56.94
CA ALA A 489 0.63 20.49 -56.89
C ALA A 489 1.63 19.88 -55.88
N CYS A 490 1.13 19.18 -54.84
CA CYS A 490 1.96 18.39 -53.93
C CYS A 490 2.28 16.98 -54.47
N GLY A 491 1.96 16.69 -55.74
CA GLY A 491 2.24 15.43 -56.44
C GLY A 491 1.22 14.30 -56.25
N HIS A 492 0.19 14.48 -55.42
CA HIS A 492 -0.81 13.44 -55.11
C HIS A 492 -2.04 13.49 -56.02
N MET A 493 -2.58 12.32 -56.39
CA MET A 493 -3.85 12.21 -57.13
C MET A 493 -5.00 12.80 -56.32
N CYS A 494 -5.92 13.45 -57.03
CA CYS A 494 -7.11 13.99 -56.43
C CYS A 494 -7.95 12.83 -55.88
N VAL A 495 -8.03 12.73 -54.56
CA VAL A 495 -8.82 11.71 -53.83
C VAL A 495 -10.32 11.96 -53.90
N ARG A 496 -10.73 12.98 -54.66
CA ARG A 496 -12.13 13.34 -54.83
C ARG A 496 -12.71 12.57 -56.00
N ALA A 497 -14.03 12.37 -55.96
CA ALA A 497 -14.74 11.66 -57.02
C ALA A 497 -14.82 12.53 -58.30
N CYS A 498 -15.05 11.91 -59.46
CA CYS A 498 -15.07 12.55 -60.78
C CYS A 498 -15.84 13.89 -60.84
N GLY A 499 -16.85 14.10 -59.99
CA GLY A 499 -17.67 15.31 -59.97
C GLY A 499 -17.24 16.50 -59.10
N GLU A 500 -16.12 16.47 -58.35
CA GLU A 500 -15.73 17.55 -57.43
C GLU A 500 -14.58 18.47 -57.95
N THR A 501 -14.59 19.75 -57.57
CA THR A 501 -13.45 20.67 -57.81
C THR A 501 -12.25 20.30 -56.94
N CYS A 502 -11.07 20.22 -57.55
CA CYS A 502 -9.83 19.79 -56.90
C CYS A 502 -9.38 20.76 -55.78
N THR A 503 -9.01 20.24 -54.60
CA THR A 503 -8.63 21.02 -53.39
C THR A 503 -7.19 21.54 -53.38
N ARG A 504 -6.98 22.77 -52.85
CA ARG A 504 -5.63 23.36 -52.61
C ARG A 504 -4.98 22.94 -51.28
N ASN A 505 -5.76 22.74 -50.22
CA ASN A 505 -5.26 22.26 -48.93
C ASN A 505 -5.42 20.74 -48.88
N CYS A 506 -4.32 20.03 -48.98
CA CYS A 506 -4.36 18.58 -49.07
C CYS A 506 -4.85 17.98 -47.73
N PRO A 507 -6.00 17.28 -47.69
CA PRO A 507 -6.52 16.64 -46.50
C PRO A 507 -5.89 15.26 -46.28
N GLN A 508 -5.06 14.81 -47.23
CA GLN A 508 -4.20 13.66 -47.03
C GLN A 508 -3.46 13.85 -45.71
N LYS A 509 -3.62 12.86 -44.85
CA LYS A 509 -2.81 12.73 -43.64
C LYS A 509 -1.41 12.45 -44.14
N VAL A 510 -0.61 13.49 -44.25
CA VAL A 510 0.81 13.26 -44.44
C VAL A 510 1.31 12.79 -43.09
N THR A 511 1.85 11.59 -43.10
CA THR A 511 2.63 11.12 -41.98
C THR A 511 3.89 11.95 -41.98
N VAL A 512 3.97 12.84 -41.00
CA VAL A 512 5.20 13.58 -40.77
C VAL A 512 6.06 12.65 -39.95
N ASP A 513 7.18 12.25 -40.56
CA ASP A 513 8.26 11.61 -39.84
C ASP A 513 8.82 12.68 -38.92
N LEU A 514 8.54 12.53 -37.63
CA LEU A 514 9.18 13.32 -36.60
C LEU A 514 10.66 12.93 -36.56
N ASP A 515 11.52 13.84 -36.08
CA ASP A 515 12.96 13.57 -35.87
C ASP A 515 13.23 12.26 -35.11
N CYS A 516 12.24 11.78 -34.35
CA CYS A 516 12.25 10.51 -33.64
C CYS A 516 11.92 9.25 -34.45
N GLY A 517 11.86 9.33 -35.79
CA GLY A 517 11.51 8.22 -36.70
C GLY A 517 10.06 7.73 -36.61
N HIS A 518 9.25 8.36 -35.75
CA HIS A 518 7.87 7.98 -35.53
C HIS A 518 6.93 8.81 -36.37
N GLN A 519 5.97 8.09 -36.93
CA GLN A 519 4.96 8.66 -37.78
C GLN A 519 3.81 9.22 -36.98
N ARG A 520 3.67 10.55 -37.04
CA ARG A 520 2.51 11.23 -36.52
C ARG A 520 1.66 11.68 -37.69
N ALA A 521 0.50 11.04 -37.83
CA ALA A 521 -0.48 11.46 -38.80
C ALA A 521 -0.99 12.85 -38.40
N MET A 522 -0.64 13.83 -39.22
CA MET A 522 -1.15 15.18 -39.15
C MET A 522 -1.53 15.63 -40.55
N LEU A 523 -2.34 16.67 -40.67
CA LEU A 523 -2.85 17.08 -41.97
C LEU A 523 -1.74 17.79 -42.76
N CYS A 524 -1.68 17.60 -44.08
CA CYS A 524 -0.63 18.14 -44.95
C CYS A 524 -0.35 19.64 -44.75
N HIS A 525 -1.40 20.43 -44.57
CA HIS A 525 -1.29 21.87 -44.33
C HIS A 525 -0.72 22.22 -42.94
N VAL A 526 -0.95 21.40 -41.91
CA VAL A 526 -0.43 21.63 -40.55
C VAL A 526 1.09 21.43 -40.50
N LYS A 527 1.62 20.53 -41.35
CA LYS A 527 3.07 20.38 -41.55
C LYS A 527 3.66 21.63 -42.19
N GLN A 528 3.04 22.11 -43.29
CA GLN A 528 3.49 23.30 -44.00
C GLN A 528 3.48 24.57 -43.13
N ASP A 529 2.54 24.67 -42.19
CA ASP A 529 2.48 25.77 -41.22
C ASP A 529 3.54 25.68 -40.11
N ALA A 530 3.87 24.47 -39.64
CA ALA A 530 4.95 24.25 -38.65
C ALA A 530 6.34 24.55 -39.26
N ASP A 531 6.55 24.15 -40.52
CA ASP A 531 7.78 24.41 -41.29
C ASP A 531 8.00 25.93 -41.53
N ARG A 532 6.93 26.71 -41.68
CA ARG A 532 7.00 28.18 -41.78
C ARG A 532 7.37 28.90 -40.49
N LYS A 533 7.09 28.30 -39.32
CA LYS A 533 7.26 28.93 -37.98
C LYS A 533 8.47 28.43 -37.19
N GLY A 534 9.13 27.37 -37.64
CA GLY A 534 10.37 26.86 -37.02
C GLY A 534 10.19 26.15 -35.67
N GLU A 535 8.97 25.70 -35.33
CA GLU A 535 8.69 25.01 -34.05
C GLU A 535 8.82 23.48 -34.19
N LYS A 536 9.58 22.83 -33.28
CA LYS A 536 9.74 21.36 -33.26
C LYS A 536 8.55 20.65 -32.60
N ILE A 537 8.00 19.66 -33.29
CA ILE A 537 6.78 18.91 -32.88
C ILE A 537 7.16 17.69 -32.00
N ARG A 538 6.55 17.55 -30.81
CA ARG A 538 6.85 16.46 -29.82
C ARG A 538 6.00 15.18 -30.01
N CYS A 539 6.52 14.02 -29.56
CA CYS A 539 5.90 12.68 -29.71
C CYS A 539 5.45 12.04 -28.37
N TRP A 540 4.20 11.60 -28.23
CA TRP A 540 3.67 11.01 -26.97
C TRP A 540 3.27 9.53 -27.06
N LYS A 541 3.69 8.84 -28.12
CA LYS A 541 3.41 7.40 -28.25
C LYS A 541 4.09 6.65 -27.10
N LYS A 542 3.37 5.74 -26.43
CA LYS A 542 3.98 4.84 -25.44
C LYS A 542 5.15 4.12 -26.11
N CYS A 543 6.28 4.06 -25.42
CA CYS A 543 7.48 3.44 -25.97
C CYS A 543 7.21 1.97 -26.28
N GLY A 544 6.73 1.20 -25.30
CA GLY A 544 6.31 -0.19 -25.48
C GLY A 544 7.43 -1.16 -25.92
N ALA A 545 8.63 -0.63 -26.20
CA ALA A 545 9.81 -1.39 -26.56
C ALA A 545 10.19 -2.38 -25.46
N GLU A 546 10.57 -3.58 -25.85
CA GLU A 546 11.19 -4.54 -24.94
C GLU A 546 12.59 -4.02 -24.61
N LEU A 547 12.84 -3.79 -23.33
CA LEU A 547 14.16 -3.50 -22.80
C LEU A 547 15.01 -4.77 -22.85
N ASP A 548 16.33 -4.64 -22.84
CA ASP A 548 17.28 -5.77 -22.90
C ASP A 548 17.04 -6.82 -21.80
N CYS A 549 16.37 -6.46 -20.70
CA CYS A 549 15.97 -7.42 -19.67
C CYS A 549 14.66 -8.18 -19.94
N GLY A 550 14.09 -8.10 -21.15
CA GLY A 550 12.86 -8.77 -21.58
C GLY A 550 11.57 -8.18 -21.02
N HIS A 551 11.62 -6.98 -20.45
CA HIS A 551 10.47 -6.28 -19.88
C HIS A 551 10.09 -5.07 -20.75
N THR A 552 8.81 -4.71 -20.77
CA THR A 552 8.33 -3.59 -21.59
C THR A 552 8.64 -2.23 -20.95
N CYS A 553 9.12 -1.29 -21.76
CA CYS A 553 9.41 0.08 -21.33
C CYS A 553 8.14 0.81 -20.91
N ALA A 554 8.12 1.32 -19.68
CA ALA A 554 6.97 2.02 -19.10
C ALA A 554 6.83 3.50 -19.57
N GLY A 555 7.80 4.04 -20.33
CA GLY A 555 7.88 5.44 -20.76
C GLY A 555 7.13 5.81 -22.03
N THR A 556 7.18 7.10 -22.41
CA THR A 556 6.74 7.61 -23.73
C THR A 556 7.93 7.94 -24.66
N CYS A 557 7.69 8.03 -25.97
CA CYS A 557 8.71 8.35 -26.98
C CYS A 557 9.41 9.70 -26.73
N HIS A 558 8.71 10.68 -26.16
CA HIS A 558 9.33 11.94 -25.71
C HIS A 558 10.25 11.74 -24.51
N ASP A 559 9.83 10.95 -23.52
CA ASP A 559 10.64 10.66 -22.32
C ASP A 559 11.88 9.82 -22.67
N CYS A 560 11.76 8.95 -23.67
CA CYS A 560 12.85 8.10 -24.15
C CYS A 560 13.72 8.78 -25.23
N ALA A 561 13.53 10.09 -25.46
CA ALA A 561 14.19 10.87 -26.50
C ALA A 561 14.26 10.12 -27.84
N ALA A 562 13.11 9.72 -28.39
CA ALA A 562 13.01 8.94 -29.63
C ALA A 562 13.45 7.47 -29.57
N GLY A 563 13.70 6.89 -28.40
CA GLY A 563 14.29 5.56 -28.29
C GLY A 563 15.81 5.58 -28.28
N ALA A 564 16.44 6.76 -28.22
CA ALA A 564 17.87 6.87 -28.01
C ALA A 564 18.30 6.50 -26.57
N ALA A 565 17.41 6.66 -25.59
CA ALA A 565 17.65 6.21 -24.21
C ALA A 565 16.33 5.85 -23.52
N HIS A 566 16.11 4.56 -23.24
CA HIS A 566 14.91 4.09 -22.54
C HIS A 566 15.00 4.29 -21.03
N LEU A 567 13.84 4.39 -20.36
CA LEU A 567 13.77 4.39 -18.90
C LEU A 567 14.13 3.01 -18.33
N PRO A 568 14.90 2.95 -17.21
CA PRO A 568 15.31 1.68 -16.60
C PRO A 568 14.13 0.87 -16.07
N CYS A 569 14.20 -0.45 -16.22
CA CYS A 569 13.16 -1.37 -15.75
C CYS A 569 13.02 -1.34 -14.22
N ARG A 570 11.82 -1.65 -13.70
CA ARG A 570 11.54 -1.76 -12.25
C ARG A 570 10.81 -3.03 -11.83
N SER A 571 10.57 -3.95 -12.77
CA SER A 571 9.92 -5.24 -12.51
C SER A 571 10.82 -6.17 -11.69
N PRO A 572 10.28 -7.14 -10.92
CA PRO A 572 11.12 -8.14 -10.24
C PRO A 572 11.98 -8.90 -11.27
N CYS A 573 13.29 -9.03 -11.02
CA CYS A 573 14.23 -9.57 -12.01
C CYS A 573 13.89 -11.01 -12.41
N GLY A 574 13.65 -11.89 -11.43
CA GLY A 574 13.23 -13.28 -11.66
C GLY A 574 14.24 -14.18 -12.38
N ALA A 575 15.32 -13.63 -12.94
CA ALA A 575 16.34 -14.38 -13.70
C ALA A 575 16.99 -15.46 -12.84
N ARG A 576 17.23 -16.64 -13.43
CA ARG A 576 17.97 -17.71 -12.74
C ARG A 576 19.45 -17.36 -12.71
N LEU A 577 20.01 -17.26 -11.51
CA LEU A 577 21.44 -17.05 -11.30
C LEU A 577 22.23 -18.33 -11.67
N VAL A 578 23.56 -18.26 -11.81
CA VAL A 578 24.44 -19.44 -12.05
C VAL A 578 24.16 -20.61 -11.11
N CYS A 579 23.73 -20.33 -9.88
CA CYS A 579 23.33 -21.36 -8.91
C CYS A 579 21.91 -21.93 -9.07
N SER A 580 21.19 -21.54 -10.13
CA SER A 580 19.79 -21.84 -10.44
C SER A 580 18.75 -21.29 -9.44
N HIS A 581 19.14 -20.48 -8.46
CA HIS A 581 18.19 -19.73 -7.65
C HIS A 581 17.66 -18.50 -8.42
N PRO A 582 16.37 -18.15 -8.26
CA PRO A 582 15.82 -16.94 -8.84
C PRO A 582 16.43 -15.71 -8.17
N CYS A 583 16.79 -14.72 -8.97
CA CYS A 583 17.23 -13.41 -8.48
C CYS A 583 16.07 -12.73 -7.72
N ARG A 584 16.34 -12.31 -6.48
CA ARG A 584 15.37 -11.57 -5.64
C ARG A 584 15.46 -10.05 -5.81
N GLY A 585 16.34 -9.56 -6.70
CA GLY A 585 16.48 -8.14 -7.02
C GLY A 585 15.43 -7.60 -7.99
N ARG A 586 15.44 -6.29 -8.23
CA ARG A 586 14.63 -5.64 -9.28
C ARG A 586 15.42 -5.63 -10.60
N CYS A 587 14.77 -5.80 -11.74
CA CYS A 587 15.42 -5.53 -13.04
C CYS A 587 15.91 -4.06 -13.03
N GLY A 588 17.06 -3.78 -13.65
CA GLY A 588 17.68 -2.45 -13.68
C GLY A 588 18.57 -2.13 -12.47
N THR A 589 18.59 -2.99 -11.44
CA THR A 589 19.55 -2.93 -10.32
C THR A 589 20.52 -4.09 -10.38
N LEU A 590 21.72 -3.96 -9.79
CA LEU A 590 22.73 -5.01 -9.78
C LEU A 590 22.15 -6.36 -9.32
N CYS A 591 22.28 -7.38 -10.18
CA CYS A 591 22.10 -8.75 -9.73
C CYS A 591 23.21 -9.03 -8.71
N VAL A 592 22.82 -9.47 -7.51
CA VAL A 592 23.77 -9.75 -6.44
C VAL A 592 24.04 -11.25 -6.37
N PRO A 593 25.26 -11.65 -5.96
CA PRO A 593 25.57 -13.03 -5.60
C PRO A 593 24.51 -13.70 -4.73
N CYS A 594 24.25 -14.98 -4.97
CA CYS A 594 23.17 -15.69 -4.29
C CYS A 594 23.44 -15.90 -2.79
N GLN A 595 22.59 -15.31 -1.95
CA GLN A 595 22.65 -15.38 -0.49
C GLN A 595 21.81 -16.53 0.10
N GLN A 596 21.21 -17.38 -0.73
CA GLN A 596 20.47 -18.54 -0.23
C GLN A 596 21.43 -19.58 0.38
N PRO A 597 21.00 -20.40 1.35
CA PRO A 597 21.79 -21.54 1.80
C PRO A 597 22.07 -22.48 0.63
N CYS A 598 23.28 -23.03 0.56
CA CYS A 598 23.62 -23.93 -0.53
C CYS A 598 22.71 -25.17 -0.55
N GLY A 599 22.14 -25.45 -1.73
CA GLY A 599 21.26 -26.60 -1.95
C GLY A 599 22.01 -27.93 -2.13
N SER A 600 23.35 -27.90 -2.23
CA SER A 600 24.17 -29.09 -2.44
C SER A 600 24.18 -29.98 -1.20
N LEU A 601 23.86 -31.26 -1.42
CA LEU A 601 23.74 -32.29 -0.40
C LEU A 601 24.44 -33.54 -0.88
N CYS A 602 25.40 -34.07 -0.11
CA CYS A 602 25.95 -35.39 -0.35
C CYS A 602 25.26 -36.43 0.56
N TYR A 603 25.62 -37.72 0.43
CA TYR A 603 25.10 -38.78 1.30
C TYR A 603 25.40 -38.57 2.79
N HIS A 604 26.41 -37.74 3.10
CA HIS A 604 26.95 -37.58 4.44
C HIS A 604 26.50 -36.28 5.12
N ALA A 605 26.48 -35.17 4.38
CA ALA A 605 26.16 -33.85 4.95
C ALA A 605 25.57 -32.89 3.93
N LYS A 606 24.76 -31.96 4.42
CA LYS A 606 24.30 -30.77 3.67
C LYS A 606 25.37 -29.70 3.76
N CYS A 607 25.62 -29.00 2.64
CA CYS A 607 26.52 -27.84 2.63
C CYS A 607 25.99 -26.74 3.57
N GLN A 608 26.87 -26.20 4.43
CA GLN A 608 26.54 -25.13 5.40
C GLN A 608 26.94 -23.73 4.90
N ARG A 609 27.59 -23.66 3.73
CA ARG A 609 28.03 -22.42 3.09
C ARG A 609 26.88 -21.75 2.33
N LEU A 610 27.02 -20.46 2.06
CA LEU A 610 26.09 -19.75 1.16
C LEU A 610 26.22 -20.29 -0.26
N CYS A 611 25.17 -20.19 -1.06
CA CYS A 611 25.12 -20.85 -2.36
C CYS A 611 26.18 -20.33 -3.35
N PHE A 612 26.62 -19.09 -3.17
CA PHE A 612 27.68 -18.48 -3.98
C PHE A 612 29.10 -18.78 -3.48
N GLU A 613 29.26 -19.26 -2.24
CA GLU A 613 30.55 -19.70 -1.73
C GLU A 613 30.88 -21.10 -2.30
N ALA A 614 32.15 -21.34 -2.63
CA ALA A 614 32.59 -22.63 -3.14
C ALA A 614 32.30 -23.76 -2.15
N CYS A 615 31.64 -24.82 -2.62
CA CYS A 615 31.32 -25.98 -1.81
C CYS A 615 32.58 -26.75 -1.42
N LEU A 616 32.70 -27.15 -0.15
CA LEU A 616 33.79 -28.02 0.28
C LEU A 616 33.55 -29.45 -0.26
N PRO A 617 34.55 -30.06 -0.94
CA PRO A 617 34.40 -31.40 -1.48
C PRO A 617 34.28 -32.43 -0.36
N CYS A 618 33.37 -33.39 -0.51
CA CYS A 618 33.19 -34.47 0.47
C CYS A 618 34.27 -35.55 0.27
N THR A 619 35.17 -35.68 1.25
CA THR A 619 36.29 -36.63 1.26
C THR A 619 35.93 -37.99 1.90
N VAL A 620 34.67 -38.20 2.29
CA VAL A 620 34.20 -39.48 2.85
C VAL A 620 33.99 -40.49 1.71
N PRO A 621 34.31 -41.80 1.88
CA PRO A 621 34.05 -42.83 0.87
C PRO A 621 32.58 -42.86 0.42
N CYS A 622 32.32 -43.12 -0.86
CA CYS A 622 30.97 -43.07 -1.40
C CYS A 622 30.06 -44.16 -0.81
N GLY A 623 28.90 -43.77 -0.26
CA GLY A 623 27.91 -44.71 0.30
C GLY A 623 27.09 -45.50 -0.74
N TRP A 624 27.36 -45.36 -2.04
CA TRP A 624 26.56 -45.99 -3.10
C TRP A 624 26.91 -47.47 -3.27
N ARG A 625 26.18 -48.32 -2.53
CA ARG A 625 26.30 -49.78 -2.57
C ARG A 625 24.93 -50.46 -2.70
N CYS A 626 24.88 -51.52 -3.49
CA CYS A 626 23.78 -52.47 -3.53
C CYS A 626 24.35 -53.90 -3.43
N LYS A 627 23.48 -54.92 -3.43
CA LYS A 627 23.94 -56.32 -3.39
C LYS A 627 24.82 -56.71 -4.59
N HIS A 628 24.73 -55.98 -5.70
CA HIS A 628 25.40 -56.31 -6.97
C HIS A 628 26.67 -55.49 -7.21
N TYR A 629 26.77 -54.28 -6.65
CA TYR A 629 27.88 -53.35 -6.94
C TYR A 629 28.14 -52.43 -5.74
N SER A 630 29.41 -52.07 -5.52
CA SER A 630 29.85 -51.10 -4.49
C SER A 630 30.86 -50.11 -5.08
N CYS A 631 30.69 -48.82 -4.79
CA CYS A 631 31.62 -47.77 -5.23
C CYS A 631 32.86 -47.72 -4.31
N SER A 632 34.05 -47.60 -4.89
CA SER A 632 35.32 -47.47 -4.14
C SER A 632 35.85 -46.03 -4.04
N ARG A 633 35.28 -45.11 -4.83
CA ARG A 633 35.70 -43.70 -4.95
C ARG A 633 35.22 -42.81 -3.80
N LEU A 634 35.85 -41.65 -3.64
CA LEU A 634 35.41 -40.64 -2.67
C LEU A 634 34.06 -40.03 -3.09
N CYS A 635 33.29 -39.51 -2.12
CA CYS A 635 31.94 -39.06 -2.39
C CYS A 635 31.85 -37.90 -3.39
N HIS A 636 32.86 -37.05 -3.51
CA HIS A 636 32.90 -35.97 -4.52
C HIS A 636 33.34 -36.44 -5.92
N GLU A 637 34.08 -37.55 -6.01
CA GLU A 637 34.56 -38.10 -7.29
C GLU A 637 33.42 -38.79 -8.05
N PRO A 638 33.46 -38.83 -9.41
CA PRO A 638 32.57 -39.68 -10.18
C PRO A 638 32.68 -41.14 -9.73
N CYS A 639 31.53 -41.79 -9.53
CA CYS A 639 31.48 -43.17 -9.08
C CYS A 639 31.93 -44.12 -10.21
N ASP A 640 32.69 -45.14 -9.83
CA ASP A 640 33.34 -46.15 -10.69
C ASP A 640 32.43 -47.33 -11.08
N ARG A 641 31.16 -47.31 -10.67
CA ARG A 641 30.19 -48.39 -10.91
C ARG A 641 28.99 -47.94 -11.74
N PRO A 642 28.38 -48.84 -12.53
CA PRO A 642 27.13 -48.55 -13.23
C PRO A 642 25.90 -48.57 -12.29
N PRO A 643 24.78 -47.95 -12.71
CA PRO A 643 23.50 -48.09 -12.04
C PRO A 643 23.02 -49.56 -12.07
N CYS A 644 22.29 -49.99 -11.03
CA CYS A 644 21.80 -51.35 -10.96
C CYS A 644 20.48 -51.51 -11.73
N GLY A 645 20.42 -52.49 -12.63
CA GLY A 645 19.21 -52.85 -13.39
C GLY A 645 18.28 -53.86 -12.69
N ALA A 646 18.66 -54.40 -11.53
CA ALA A 646 17.88 -55.42 -10.85
C ALA A 646 16.65 -54.82 -10.11
N PRO A 647 15.51 -55.53 -10.04
CA PRO A 647 14.31 -55.06 -9.34
C PRO A 647 14.49 -55.03 -7.81
N CYS A 648 13.72 -54.18 -7.12
CA CYS A 648 13.75 -54.09 -5.67
C CYS A 648 12.87 -55.17 -5.00
N HIS A 649 13.47 -56.05 -4.20
CA HIS A 649 12.73 -57.11 -3.47
C HIS A 649 12.13 -56.67 -2.12
N LYS A 650 12.12 -55.36 -1.80
CA LYS A 650 11.54 -54.86 -0.56
C LYS A 650 10.01 -54.76 -0.68
N LYS A 651 9.29 -54.92 0.43
CA LYS A 651 7.85 -54.63 0.52
C LYS A 651 7.63 -53.19 0.99
N LEU A 652 6.67 -52.49 0.39
CA LEU A 652 6.25 -51.15 0.79
C LEU A 652 5.41 -51.22 2.08
N LYS A 653 5.16 -50.06 2.72
CA LYS A 653 4.36 -49.98 3.96
C LYS A 653 2.95 -50.56 3.83
N CYS A 654 2.38 -50.54 2.62
CA CYS A 654 1.08 -51.13 2.32
C CYS A 654 1.10 -52.67 2.17
N GLY A 655 2.26 -53.32 2.32
CA GLY A 655 2.42 -54.78 2.20
C GLY A 655 2.75 -55.28 0.78
N HIS A 656 2.51 -54.47 -0.25
CA HIS A 656 2.79 -54.82 -1.66
C HIS A 656 4.29 -54.73 -2.02
N GLY A 657 4.68 -55.46 -3.07
CA GLY A 657 6.04 -55.43 -3.63
C GLY A 657 6.44 -54.04 -4.16
N CYS A 658 7.71 -53.68 -3.97
CA CYS A 658 8.26 -52.42 -4.48
C CYS A 658 8.35 -52.42 -6.01
N VAL A 659 7.96 -51.30 -6.63
CA VAL A 659 8.06 -51.10 -8.09
C VAL A 659 9.34 -50.37 -8.52
N GLY A 660 10.24 -50.09 -7.57
CA GLY A 660 11.51 -49.42 -7.82
C GLY A 660 12.68 -50.38 -8.08
N MET A 661 13.86 -49.79 -8.26
CA MET A 661 15.10 -50.49 -8.59
C MET A 661 15.96 -50.82 -7.36
N CYS A 662 16.80 -51.84 -7.48
CA CYS A 662 17.71 -52.28 -6.42
C CYS A 662 18.78 -51.21 -6.14
N GLY A 663 18.93 -50.83 -4.87
CA GLY A 663 19.91 -49.83 -4.43
C GLY A 663 19.41 -48.38 -4.52
N GLU A 664 18.18 -48.15 -5.00
CA GLU A 664 17.53 -46.85 -5.03
C GLU A 664 16.52 -46.70 -3.88
N PRO A 665 16.20 -45.46 -3.46
CA PRO A 665 15.12 -45.23 -2.51
C PRO A 665 13.81 -45.78 -3.06
N CYS A 666 13.15 -46.66 -2.29
CA CYS A 666 11.90 -47.25 -2.74
C CYS A 666 10.84 -46.16 -2.95
N PRO A 667 10.16 -46.12 -4.11
CA PRO A 667 9.08 -45.17 -4.37
C PRO A 667 8.00 -45.27 -3.29
N ARG A 668 7.47 -44.12 -2.84
CA ARG A 668 6.45 -44.09 -1.79
C ARG A 668 5.09 -44.61 -2.24
N LYS A 669 4.78 -44.46 -3.53
CA LYS A 669 3.50 -44.87 -4.13
C LYS A 669 3.59 -46.32 -4.62
N CYS A 670 2.50 -47.04 -4.44
CA CYS A 670 2.38 -48.44 -4.82
C CYS A 670 1.48 -48.56 -6.05
N ARG A 671 1.88 -49.40 -7.03
CA ARG A 671 1.10 -49.66 -8.25
C ARG A 671 -0.30 -50.24 -7.98
N VAL A 672 -0.49 -50.94 -6.87
CA VAL A 672 -1.80 -51.51 -6.49
C VAL A 672 -2.67 -50.47 -5.78
N CYS A 673 -2.14 -49.82 -4.74
CA CYS A 673 -2.92 -48.85 -3.95
C CYS A 673 -3.11 -47.49 -4.64
N HIS A 674 -2.29 -47.17 -5.64
CA HIS A 674 -2.27 -45.88 -6.33
C HIS A 674 -2.16 -46.10 -7.85
N ALA A 675 -3.02 -46.96 -8.41
CA ALA A 675 -2.95 -47.39 -9.81
C ALA A 675 -3.07 -46.21 -10.80
N GLU A 676 -4.02 -45.31 -10.57
CA GLU A 676 -4.30 -44.17 -11.46
C GLU A 676 -3.10 -43.21 -11.58
N GLU A 677 -2.40 -42.92 -10.48
CA GLU A 677 -1.26 -41.99 -10.48
C GLU A 677 0.05 -42.60 -10.99
N VAL A 678 0.15 -43.94 -11.01
CA VAL A 678 1.33 -44.67 -11.50
C VAL A 678 1.19 -45.01 -13.00
N GLN A 679 -0.05 -45.07 -13.52
CA GLN A 679 -0.37 -45.34 -14.92
C GLN A 679 -0.46 -44.07 -15.79
N GLU A 680 -0.21 -42.88 -15.23
CA GLU A 680 -0.16 -41.62 -15.97
C GLU A 680 1.01 -41.63 -16.97
N LEU A 681 0.71 -41.80 -18.26
CA LEU A 681 1.67 -41.88 -19.37
C LEU A 681 2.41 -40.54 -19.55
N PHE A 682 3.74 -40.54 -19.46
CA PHE A 682 4.57 -39.34 -19.69
C PHE A 682 5.63 -39.55 -20.78
N PHE A 683 6.22 -40.74 -20.86
CA PHE A 683 7.17 -41.17 -21.89
C PHE A 683 6.63 -42.31 -22.78
N GLY A 684 5.44 -42.84 -22.49
CA GLY A 684 4.71 -43.80 -23.34
C GLY A 684 4.94 -45.27 -23.00
N SER A 685 5.88 -45.58 -22.10
CA SER A 685 6.24 -46.94 -21.65
C SER A 685 5.60 -47.31 -20.30
N GLU A 686 4.88 -46.41 -19.63
CA GLU A 686 4.42 -46.59 -18.25
C GLU A 686 3.27 -47.61 -18.08
N ALA A 687 2.58 -47.96 -19.16
CA ALA A 687 1.46 -48.90 -19.14
C ALA A 687 1.90 -50.37 -18.98
N ASP A 688 3.17 -50.70 -19.21
CA ASP A 688 3.69 -52.07 -19.14
C ASP A 688 3.59 -52.63 -17.71
N PRO A 689 2.94 -53.80 -17.49
CA PRO A 689 2.88 -54.50 -16.20
C PRO A 689 4.24 -54.72 -15.51
N GLU A 690 5.34 -54.76 -16.26
CA GLU A 690 6.70 -54.92 -15.74
C GLU A 690 7.48 -53.61 -15.55
N ALA A 691 6.91 -52.47 -15.98
CA ALA A 691 7.54 -51.15 -15.86
C ALA A 691 8.00 -50.84 -14.43
N ARG A 692 9.20 -50.26 -14.33
CA ARG A 692 9.84 -49.89 -13.07
C ARG A 692 10.04 -48.39 -12.99
N PHE A 693 10.00 -47.86 -11.77
CA PHE A 693 9.93 -46.43 -11.54
C PHE A 693 11.04 -45.91 -10.62
N VAL A 694 11.59 -44.75 -10.94
CA VAL A 694 12.51 -43.98 -10.11
C VAL A 694 11.79 -42.76 -9.56
N GLN A 695 11.90 -42.53 -8.25
CA GLN A 695 11.38 -41.33 -7.60
C GLN A 695 12.51 -40.32 -7.37
N LEU A 696 12.37 -39.10 -7.92
CA LEU A 696 13.31 -38.01 -7.66
C LEU A 696 13.18 -37.53 -6.22
N ALA A 697 14.29 -37.48 -5.48
CA ALA A 697 14.29 -37.07 -4.07
C ALA A 697 13.98 -35.57 -3.88
N ASP A 698 14.31 -34.75 -4.88
CA ASP A 698 14.19 -33.29 -4.81
C ASP A 698 12.74 -32.79 -4.97
N CYS A 699 11.92 -33.45 -5.78
CA CYS A 699 10.53 -33.05 -6.06
C CYS A 699 9.49 -34.14 -5.80
N GLY A 700 9.89 -35.39 -5.55
CA GLY A 700 9.00 -36.51 -5.27
C GLY A 700 8.28 -37.09 -6.50
N HIS A 701 8.51 -36.56 -7.71
CA HIS A 701 7.93 -37.10 -8.94
C HIS A 701 8.54 -38.45 -9.32
N MET A 702 7.73 -39.31 -9.91
CA MET A 702 8.11 -40.65 -10.35
C MET A 702 8.10 -40.71 -11.87
N PHE A 703 9.08 -41.38 -12.44
CA PHE A 703 9.22 -41.60 -13.87
C PHE A 703 9.60 -43.06 -14.13
N GLU A 704 9.18 -43.59 -15.28
CA GLU A 704 9.64 -44.89 -15.75
C GLU A 704 11.12 -44.82 -16.14
N VAL A 705 11.86 -45.86 -15.77
CA VAL A 705 13.34 -45.90 -15.83
C VAL A 705 13.85 -45.68 -17.25
N SER A 706 13.28 -46.37 -18.25
CA SER A 706 13.77 -46.40 -19.63
C SER A 706 13.60 -45.04 -20.30
N GLY A 707 12.42 -44.43 -20.19
CA GLY A 707 12.15 -43.08 -20.70
C GLY A 707 12.99 -42.02 -20.01
N PHE A 708 13.18 -42.15 -18.69
CA PHE A 708 13.96 -41.16 -17.93
C PHE A 708 15.48 -41.30 -18.10
N ASP A 709 15.99 -42.52 -18.34
CA ASP A 709 17.39 -42.75 -18.71
C ASP A 709 17.75 -42.06 -20.02
N ALA A 710 16.88 -42.14 -21.04
CA ALA A 710 17.05 -41.43 -22.31
C ALA A 710 17.06 -39.89 -22.12
N TRP A 711 16.15 -39.35 -21.31
CA TRP A 711 16.11 -37.92 -20.99
C TRP A 711 17.38 -37.42 -20.29
N MET A 712 17.92 -38.21 -19.34
CA MET A 712 19.12 -37.85 -18.60
C MET A 712 20.40 -37.99 -19.42
N ALA A 713 20.43 -38.89 -20.40
CA ALA A 713 21.57 -39.11 -21.28
C ALA A 713 21.66 -38.11 -22.45
N ALA A 714 20.54 -37.48 -22.84
CA ALA A 714 20.52 -36.52 -23.94
C ALA A 714 21.42 -35.30 -23.66
N PRO A 715 22.40 -35.00 -24.55
CA PRO A 715 23.21 -33.77 -24.43
C PRO A 715 22.31 -32.54 -24.53
N GLU A 716 22.66 -31.45 -23.84
CA GLU A 716 21.99 -30.16 -24.04
C GLU A 716 22.53 -29.54 -25.33
N ALA A 717 21.66 -29.31 -26.31
CA ALA A 717 22.00 -28.83 -27.64
C ALA A 717 22.73 -27.46 -27.63
N ASP A 718 22.68 -26.70 -26.54
CA ASP A 718 23.27 -25.37 -26.42
C ASP A 718 24.58 -25.32 -25.63
N GLY A 719 25.11 -26.44 -25.13
CA GLY A 719 26.34 -26.47 -24.33
C GLY A 719 26.26 -25.68 -23.00
N ALA A 720 25.05 -25.41 -22.51
CA ALA A 720 24.81 -24.58 -21.33
C ALA A 720 25.25 -25.26 -20.03
N VAL A 721 25.93 -24.49 -19.16
CA VAL A 721 26.34 -24.96 -17.82
C VAL A 721 25.17 -24.80 -16.85
N ARG A 722 24.22 -25.74 -16.85
CA ARG A 722 23.06 -25.75 -15.94
C ARG A 722 22.66 -27.15 -15.45
N PRO A 723 22.12 -27.27 -14.23
CA PRO A 723 21.62 -28.54 -13.73
C PRO A 723 20.40 -29.01 -14.53
N LYS A 724 20.43 -30.27 -14.98
CA LYS A 724 19.26 -30.98 -15.56
C LYS A 724 18.07 -30.89 -14.61
N SER A 725 16.89 -30.64 -15.15
CA SER A 725 15.68 -30.39 -14.36
C SER A 725 14.60 -31.45 -14.58
N CYS A 726 13.70 -31.59 -13.62
CA CYS A 726 12.57 -32.50 -13.66
C CYS A 726 11.61 -32.11 -14.80
N PRO A 727 11.23 -33.04 -15.70
CA PRO A 727 10.31 -32.75 -16.80
C PRO A 727 8.91 -32.26 -16.36
N LYS A 728 8.40 -32.72 -15.21
CA LYS A 728 7.07 -32.35 -14.71
C LYS A 728 7.02 -30.98 -14.01
N CYS A 729 8.11 -30.53 -13.37
CA CYS A 729 8.07 -29.31 -12.55
C CYS A 729 9.31 -28.40 -12.66
N SER A 730 10.23 -28.70 -13.57
CA SER A 730 11.47 -27.96 -13.81
C SER A 730 12.35 -27.75 -12.56
N ALA A 731 12.15 -28.58 -11.51
CA ALA A 731 12.99 -28.59 -10.32
C ALA A 731 14.38 -29.16 -10.67
N PRO A 732 15.49 -28.50 -10.28
CA PRO A 732 16.84 -28.98 -10.59
C PRO A 732 17.12 -30.31 -9.86
N ILE A 733 17.64 -31.29 -10.60
CA ILE A 733 17.98 -32.61 -10.08
C ILE A 733 19.34 -32.51 -9.41
N ARG A 734 19.35 -32.44 -8.08
CA ARG A 734 20.56 -32.31 -7.25
C ARG A 734 20.90 -33.62 -6.54
N ARG A 735 19.92 -34.51 -6.38
CA ARG A 735 20.11 -35.80 -5.73
C ARG A 735 19.46 -36.92 -6.53
N SER A 736 20.31 -37.71 -7.19
CA SER A 736 19.92 -39.01 -7.74
C SER A 736 21.02 -40.02 -7.51
N VAL A 737 20.64 -41.23 -7.10
CA VAL A 737 21.56 -42.36 -6.98
C VAL A 737 21.99 -42.81 -8.37
N ARG A 738 21.01 -43.07 -9.24
CA ARG A 738 21.21 -43.57 -10.62
C ARG A 738 22.01 -42.61 -11.49
N TYR A 739 21.70 -41.32 -11.41
CA TYR A 739 22.30 -40.27 -12.25
C TYR A 739 23.40 -39.47 -11.54
N ASN A 740 23.95 -39.98 -10.43
CA ASN A 740 24.90 -39.27 -9.57
C ASN A 740 26.14 -38.76 -10.33
N ASN A 741 26.64 -39.54 -11.30
CA ASN A 741 27.81 -39.15 -12.10
C ASN A 741 27.55 -37.98 -13.05
N ILE A 742 26.30 -37.82 -13.51
CA ILE A 742 25.89 -36.69 -14.35
C ILE A 742 25.74 -35.45 -13.46
N VAL A 743 25.05 -35.60 -12.32
CA VAL A 743 24.85 -34.52 -11.34
C VAL A 743 26.17 -33.96 -10.81
N LYS A 744 27.16 -34.81 -10.49
CA LYS A 744 28.48 -34.40 -10.00
C LYS A 744 29.28 -33.60 -11.03
N ARG A 745 29.26 -34.02 -12.31
CA ARG A 745 29.96 -33.32 -13.39
C ARG A 745 29.40 -31.91 -13.58
N VAL A 746 28.08 -31.80 -13.66
CA VAL A 746 27.41 -30.50 -13.81
C VAL A 746 27.60 -29.61 -12.58
N HIS A 747 27.62 -30.18 -11.37
CA HIS A 747 27.91 -29.42 -10.14
C HIS A 747 29.32 -28.81 -10.16
N ALA A 748 30.33 -29.55 -10.60
CA ALA A 748 31.69 -29.03 -10.74
C ALA A 748 31.78 -27.85 -11.73
N ASP A 749 31.12 -27.97 -12.88
CA ASP A 749 31.09 -26.90 -13.90
C ASP A 749 30.43 -25.61 -13.35
N VAL A 750 29.36 -25.76 -12.57
CA VAL A 750 28.67 -24.64 -11.91
C VAL A 750 29.54 -23.96 -10.85
N GLU A 751 30.40 -24.69 -10.12
CA GLU A 751 31.29 -24.07 -9.12
C GLU A 751 32.40 -23.23 -9.77
N VAL A 752 32.93 -23.66 -10.93
CA VAL A 752 33.91 -22.87 -11.71
C VAL A 752 33.28 -21.56 -12.20
N ALA A 753 32.06 -21.64 -12.73
CA ALA A 753 31.31 -20.46 -13.19
C ALA A 753 31.07 -19.44 -12.05
N LYS A 754 30.73 -19.90 -10.84
CA LYS A 754 30.54 -19.01 -9.67
C LYS A 754 31.81 -18.25 -9.31
N GLY A 755 32.97 -18.91 -9.32
CA GLY A 755 34.25 -18.29 -8.98
C GLY A 755 34.62 -17.15 -9.93
N LYS A 756 34.52 -17.39 -11.24
CA LYS A 756 34.78 -16.37 -12.26
C LYS A 756 33.77 -15.21 -12.20
N ALA A 757 32.49 -15.51 -11.97
CA ALA A 757 31.45 -14.49 -11.81
C ALA A 757 31.68 -13.55 -10.60
N ALA A 758 32.31 -14.05 -9.53
CA ALA A 758 32.62 -13.26 -8.33
C ALA A 758 33.66 -12.17 -8.60
N ALA A 759 34.75 -12.51 -9.31
CA ALA A 759 35.79 -11.57 -9.66
C ALA A 759 35.27 -10.44 -10.58
N MET A 760 34.50 -10.82 -11.60
CA MET A 760 33.88 -9.88 -12.55
C MET A 760 32.89 -8.91 -11.87
N TRP A 761 32.23 -9.36 -10.80
CA TRP A 761 31.34 -8.51 -10.00
C TRP A 761 32.08 -7.40 -9.27
N THR A 762 33.22 -7.71 -8.65
CA THR A 762 34.04 -6.74 -7.90
C THR A 762 34.61 -5.65 -8.81
N GLU A 763 35.13 -6.03 -9.97
CA GLU A 763 35.66 -5.08 -10.97
C GLU A 763 34.57 -4.15 -11.51
N SER A 764 33.37 -4.70 -11.73
CA SER A 764 32.21 -3.92 -12.18
C SER A 764 31.84 -2.86 -11.15
N VAL A 765 31.75 -3.22 -9.86
CA VAL A 765 31.46 -2.27 -8.77
C VAL A 765 32.46 -1.11 -8.74
N GLN A 766 33.76 -1.39 -8.89
CA GLN A 766 34.80 -0.34 -8.89
C GLN A 766 34.66 0.64 -10.06
N ARG A 767 34.37 0.13 -11.27
CA ARG A 767 34.24 0.96 -12.48
C ARG A 767 33.10 1.97 -12.36
N ALA A 768 31.92 1.53 -11.93
CA ALA A 768 30.76 2.43 -11.88
C ALA A 768 30.83 3.45 -10.74
N VAL A 769 31.62 3.22 -9.70
CA VAL A 769 31.86 4.26 -8.67
C VAL A 769 32.78 5.35 -9.23
N LYS A 770 33.83 4.97 -9.97
CA LYS A 770 34.75 5.91 -10.60
C LYS A 770 34.06 6.82 -11.63
N GLU A 771 33.18 6.27 -12.47
CA GLU A 771 32.39 7.04 -13.45
C GLU A 771 31.46 8.10 -12.80
N ARG A 772 31.04 7.89 -11.54
CA ARG A 772 30.22 8.87 -10.81
C ARG A 772 31.02 9.99 -10.19
N GLU A 773 32.23 9.71 -9.72
CA GLU A 773 33.16 10.73 -9.22
C GLU A 773 33.52 11.72 -10.33
N GLU A 774 33.67 11.24 -11.57
CA GLU A 774 33.94 12.06 -12.76
C GLU A 774 32.76 12.99 -13.13
N LYS A 775 31.52 12.66 -12.73
CA LYS A 775 30.31 13.50 -12.93
C LYS A 775 30.10 14.57 -11.85
N GLY A 776 31.07 14.76 -10.94
CA GLY A 776 31.05 15.84 -9.94
C GLY A 776 30.23 15.56 -8.67
N ILE A 777 29.81 14.31 -8.46
CA ILE A 777 29.15 13.86 -7.22
C ILE A 777 30.22 13.23 -6.31
N GLN A 778 30.86 14.06 -5.50
CA GLN A 778 31.97 13.64 -4.64
C GLN A 778 31.52 13.44 -3.18
N SER A 779 31.77 12.27 -2.62
CA SER A 779 31.66 11.99 -1.18
C SER A 779 33.04 11.58 -0.64
N PRO A 780 33.59 12.29 0.36
CA PRO A 780 34.93 12.00 0.86
C PRO A 780 35.08 10.62 1.52
N GLU A 781 33.98 9.94 1.84
CA GLU A 781 33.95 8.65 2.54
C GLU A 781 33.95 7.42 1.61
N ILE A 782 33.77 7.60 0.29
CA ILE A 782 33.70 6.50 -0.70
C ILE A 782 35.09 5.91 -1.06
N PRO A 783 36.15 6.71 -1.31
CA PRO A 783 37.47 6.18 -1.71
C PRO A 783 38.09 5.16 -0.73
N PRO A 784 38.01 5.34 0.61
CA PRO A 784 38.52 4.35 1.57
C PRO A 784 37.82 2.99 1.46
N LEU A 785 36.50 2.99 1.21
CA LEU A 785 35.69 1.77 1.09
C LEU A 785 36.02 0.98 -0.18
N LEU A 786 36.34 1.66 -1.28
CA LEU A 786 36.79 1.02 -2.52
C LEU A 786 38.14 0.30 -2.36
N SER A 787 39.07 0.89 -1.60
CA SER A 787 40.37 0.26 -1.33
C SER A 787 40.26 -1.02 -0.49
N GLU A 788 39.22 -1.12 0.35
CA GLU A 788 38.93 -2.31 1.16
C GLU A 788 38.31 -3.46 0.33
N LEU A 789 37.68 -3.16 -0.82
CA LEU A 789 37.14 -4.14 -1.78
C LEU A 789 38.22 -4.80 -2.66
N SER A 790 39.37 -4.16 -2.86
CA SER A 790 40.48 -4.66 -3.72
C SER A 790 41.45 -5.63 -3.03
N GLY A 791 41.20 -6.01 -1.77
CA GLY A 791 42.06 -6.94 -1.03
C GLY A 791 42.01 -8.38 -1.57
N SER A 792 43.12 -9.12 -1.43
CA SER A 792 43.28 -10.50 -1.94
C SER A 792 42.40 -11.56 -1.27
N ASP A 793 41.82 -11.27 -0.10
CA ASP A 793 40.85 -12.13 0.60
C ASP A 793 39.41 -11.66 0.33
N PHE A 794 38.82 -12.18 -0.75
CA PHE A 794 37.45 -11.83 -1.14
C PHE A 794 36.41 -12.58 -0.28
N ASP A 795 35.90 -11.91 0.77
CA ASP A 795 34.70 -12.33 1.49
C ASP A 795 33.46 -11.66 0.91
N VAL A 796 32.58 -12.48 0.30
CA VAL A 796 31.31 -12.05 -0.32
C VAL A 796 30.43 -11.26 0.66
N ARG A 797 30.43 -11.60 1.95
CA ARG A 797 29.62 -10.88 2.94
C ARG A 797 30.16 -9.49 3.21
N LYS A 798 31.49 -9.37 3.32
CA LYS A 798 32.18 -8.10 3.49
C LYS A 798 32.03 -7.21 2.25
N ALA A 799 32.19 -7.79 1.06
CA ALA A 799 32.04 -7.08 -0.21
C ALA A 799 30.60 -6.57 -0.43
N MET A 800 29.59 -7.38 -0.10
CA MET A 800 28.18 -6.97 -0.16
C MET A 800 27.83 -5.88 0.85
N PHE A 801 28.45 -5.90 2.02
CA PHE A 801 28.25 -4.88 3.04
C PHE A 801 28.83 -3.54 2.59
N ILE A 802 30.05 -3.54 2.07
CA ILE A 802 30.72 -2.35 1.53
C ILE A 802 29.94 -1.80 0.33
N TYR A 803 29.46 -2.66 -0.57
CA TYR A 803 28.63 -2.26 -1.71
C TYR A 803 27.36 -1.49 -1.26
N ARG A 804 26.66 -1.96 -0.22
CA ARG A 804 25.49 -1.26 0.32
C ARG A 804 25.83 0.10 0.92
N GLN A 805 26.98 0.22 1.59
CA GLN A 805 27.43 1.52 2.13
C GLN A 805 27.68 2.51 1.00
N ILE A 806 28.34 2.08 -0.08
CA ILE A 806 28.62 2.92 -1.26
C ILE A 806 27.33 3.38 -1.95
N GLU A 807 26.35 2.49 -2.11
CA GLU A 807 25.06 2.85 -2.73
C GLU A 807 24.33 3.93 -1.91
N LEU A 808 24.33 3.79 -0.58
CA LEU A 808 23.66 4.73 0.32
C LEU A 808 24.35 6.10 0.32
N LEU A 809 25.69 6.13 0.39
CA LEU A 809 26.48 7.36 0.32
C LEU A 809 26.29 8.09 -1.01
N SER A 810 26.18 7.36 -2.11
CA SER A 810 25.96 7.92 -3.45
C SER A 810 24.62 8.67 -3.54
N LYS A 811 23.54 8.09 -3.00
CA LYS A 811 22.21 8.73 -2.97
C LYS A 811 22.20 10.02 -2.14
N LEU A 812 22.89 10.00 -1.00
CA LEU A 812 23.02 11.18 -0.14
C LEU A 812 23.82 12.32 -0.79
N ALA A 813 24.88 11.99 -1.52
CA ALA A 813 25.69 12.98 -2.25
C ALA A 813 24.91 13.66 -3.39
N GLU A 814 24.11 12.88 -4.13
CA GLU A 814 23.24 13.40 -5.19
C GLU A 814 22.18 14.35 -4.64
N MET A 815 21.51 13.96 -3.55
CA MET A 815 20.53 14.82 -2.86
C MET A 815 21.14 16.15 -2.42
N LYS A 816 22.37 16.13 -1.87
CA LYS A 816 23.10 17.34 -1.46
C LYS A 816 23.39 18.26 -2.65
N HIS A 817 23.74 17.71 -3.81
CA HIS A 817 23.94 18.49 -5.03
C HIS A 817 22.65 19.19 -5.48
N ASN A 818 21.51 18.51 -5.43
CA ASN A 818 20.24 19.01 -5.97
C ASN A 818 19.59 20.05 -5.07
N ALA A 819 19.70 19.83 -3.76
CA ALA A 819 19.30 20.80 -2.76
C ALA A 819 19.99 22.16 -2.99
N LYS A 820 21.26 22.15 -3.43
CA LYS A 820 22.02 23.38 -3.73
C LYS A 820 21.46 24.17 -4.92
N LEU A 821 20.94 23.47 -5.94
CA LEU A 821 20.47 24.09 -7.18
C LEU A 821 19.07 24.69 -7.05
N ILE A 822 18.22 24.11 -6.20
CA ILE A 822 16.78 24.40 -6.16
C ILE A 822 16.37 25.17 -4.92
N LEU A 823 17.01 24.93 -3.77
CA LEU A 823 16.57 25.48 -2.49
C LEU A 823 17.27 26.81 -2.14
N PRO A 824 16.59 27.73 -1.45
CA PRO A 824 17.21 28.93 -0.88
C PRO A 824 18.37 28.59 0.07
N SER A 825 19.33 29.51 0.16
CA SER A 825 20.64 29.32 0.81
C SER A 825 20.58 28.72 2.22
N LEU A 826 19.62 29.16 3.05
CA LEU A 826 19.42 28.70 4.42
C LEU A 826 18.93 27.24 4.52
N ARG A 827 17.99 26.84 3.67
CA ARG A 827 17.41 25.48 3.68
C ARG A 827 18.35 24.44 3.08
N HIS A 828 19.10 24.83 2.06
CA HIS A 828 20.18 24.01 1.52
C HIS A 828 21.26 23.71 2.58
N LEU A 829 21.60 24.67 3.46
CA LEU A 829 22.62 24.49 4.49
C LEU A 829 22.20 23.48 5.56
N GLN A 830 20.93 23.49 5.96
CA GLN A 830 20.36 22.53 6.92
C GLN A 830 20.36 21.09 6.38
N ILE A 831 19.92 20.90 5.13
CA ILE A 831 19.97 19.57 4.47
C ILE A 831 21.42 19.10 4.34
N LYS A 832 22.34 20.00 3.95
CA LYS A 832 23.76 19.68 3.84
C LYS A 832 24.36 19.17 5.17
N GLN A 833 24.05 19.83 6.30
CA GLN A 833 24.53 19.40 7.62
C GLN A 833 23.98 18.03 8.03
N ALA A 834 22.70 17.78 7.78
CA ALA A 834 22.06 16.49 8.08
C ALA A 834 22.65 15.34 7.25
N VAL A 835 22.91 15.61 5.96
CA VAL A 835 23.59 14.66 5.06
C VAL A 835 25.00 14.35 5.54
N ASP A 836 25.80 15.36 5.84
CA ASP A 836 27.19 15.18 6.25
C ASP A 836 27.30 14.39 7.57
N LEU A 837 26.34 14.56 8.48
CA LEU A 837 26.24 13.77 9.71
C LEU A 837 25.85 12.31 9.43
N CYS A 838 24.91 12.07 8.50
CA CYS A 838 24.48 10.74 8.11
C CYS A 838 25.60 9.96 7.39
N SER A 839 26.28 10.59 6.44
CA SER A 839 27.41 10.01 5.70
C SER A 839 28.54 9.56 6.63
N LYS A 840 28.91 10.37 7.62
CA LYS A 840 29.91 9.99 8.63
C LYS A 840 29.51 8.78 9.46
N LYS A 841 28.22 8.65 9.82
CA LYS A 841 27.70 7.50 10.59
C LYS A 841 27.64 6.20 9.78
N ILE A 842 27.54 6.27 8.45
CA ILE A 842 27.50 5.08 7.58
C ILE A 842 28.86 4.37 7.55
N VAL A 843 29.96 5.10 7.76
CA VAL A 843 31.33 4.58 7.61
C VAL A 843 31.97 4.16 8.94
N THR A 844 31.31 4.39 10.09
CA THR A 844 31.88 4.06 11.41
C THR A 844 32.00 2.54 11.65
N PRO A 845 32.99 2.09 12.44
CA PRO A 845 33.24 0.66 12.68
C PRO A 845 32.06 -0.10 13.32
N GLU A 846 31.22 0.57 14.11
CA GLU A 846 30.03 0.01 14.76
C GLU A 846 28.99 -0.49 13.74
N SER A 847 28.96 0.09 12.54
CA SER A 847 28.12 -0.38 11.44
C SER A 847 28.66 -1.69 10.83
N LYS A 848 29.98 -1.92 10.83
CA LYS A 848 30.65 -3.08 10.18
C LYS A 848 30.31 -4.43 10.82
N GLY A 849 29.72 -4.46 12.03
CA GLY A 849 29.27 -5.67 12.74
C GLY A 849 27.76 -5.78 12.98
N GLY A 850 26.95 -4.81 12.52
CA GLY A 850 25.53 -4.67 12.86
C GLY A 850 24.57 -4.56 11.66
N SER A 851 23.26 -4.62 11.91
CA SER A 851 22.22 -4.50 10.88
C SER A 851 22.11 -3.05 10.35
N MET A 852 22.39 -2.85 9.06
CA MET A 852 22.34 -1.55 8.34
C MET A 852 20.99 -0.83 8.32
N SER A 853 19.91 -1.48 8.77
CA SER A 853 18.53 -1.00 8.61
C SER A 853 18.24 0.37 9.23
N LYS A 854 18.96 0.77 10.29
CA LYS A 854 18.75 2.07 10.96
C LYS A 854 19.26 3.24 10.13
N HIS A 855 20.38 3.06 9.43
CA HIS A 855 20.98 4.10 8.59
C HIS A 855 20.25 4.23 7.25
N GLU A 856 19.78 3.11 6.69
CA GLU A 856 18.93 3.09 5.49
C GLU A 856 17.64 3.90 5.68
N ARG A 857 16.96 3.74 6.84
CA ARG A 857 15.75 4.50 7.17
C ARG A 857 15.98 6.00 7.30
N GLU A 858 17.11 6.40 7.90
CA GLU A 858 17.43 7.81 8.07
C GLU A 858 17.75 8.48 6.72
N ALA A 859 18.45 7.78 5.83
CA ALA A 859 18.72 8.28 4.48
C ALA A 859 17.43 8.43 3.64
N GLU A 860 16.52 7.46 3.71
CA GLU A 860 15.21 7.56 3.04
C GLU A 860 14.40 8.75 3.56
N ARG A 861 14.38 8.95 4.88
CA ARG A 861 13.69 10.09 5.50
C ARG A 861 14.23 11.43 5.03
N LEU A 862 15.56 11.59 4.94
CA LEU A 862 16.18 12.82 4.45
C LEU A 862 15.84 13.08 2.98
N LEU A 863 15.75 12.04 2.16
CA LEU A 863 15.36 12.16 0.74
C LEU A 863 13.95 12.72 0.57
N TYR A 864 12.97 12.14 1.26
CA TYR A 864 11.57 12.59 1.18
C TYR A 864 11.38 14.02 1.68
N LEU A 865 12.12 14.39 2.72
CA LEU A 865 12.10 15.74 3.27
C LEU A 865 12.60 16.78 2.26
N ALA A 866 13.66 16.43 1.54
CA ALA A 866 14.23 17.33 0.55
C ALA A 866 13.32 17.44 -0.71
N GLU A 867 12.62 16.38 -1.14
CA GLU A 867 11.69 16.47 -2.29
C GLU A 867 10.52 17.43 -1.99
N ALA A 868 9.96 17.31 -0.79
CA ALA A 868 8.84 18.13 -0.35
C ALA A 868 9.20 19.62 -0.30
N LEU A 869 10.41 19.95 0.16
CA LEU A 869 10.93 21.32 0.18
C LEU A 869 11.10 21.89 -1.23
N ALA A 870 11.62 21.11 -2.18
CA ALA A 870 11.85 21.57 -3.53
C ALA A 870 10.55 21.84 -4.30
N LEU A 871 9.53 20.99 -4.14
CA LEU A 871 8.22 21.17 -4.74
C LEU A 871 7.53 22.45 -4.25
N SER A 872 7.69 22.79 -2.96
CA SER A 872 7.18 24.04 -2.39
C SER A 872 7.80 25.28 -3.06
N GLU A 873 9.11 25.27 -3.30
CA GLU A 873 9.81 26.41 -3.89
C GLU A 873 9.55 26.58 -5.39
N ILE A 874 9.46 25.47 -6.14
CA ILE A 874 9.04 25.51 -7.56
C ILE A 874 7.65 26.13 -7.67
N TYR A 875 6.73 25.76 -6.79
CA TYR A 875 5.38 26.32 -6.77
C TYR A 875 5.34 27.82 -6.48
N LYS A 876 6.12 28.31 -5.50
CA LYS A 876 6.23 29.76 -5.19
C LYS A 876 6.71 30.56 -6.41
N LYS A 877 7.62 29.99 -7.21
CA LYS A 877 8.23 30.64 -8.38
C LYS A 877 7.30 30.73 -9.60
N TYR A 878 6.36 29.79 -9.78
CA TYR A 878 5.47 29.73 -10.96
C TYR A 878 4.01 30.11 -10.68
N ARG A 879 3.72 30.68 -9.51
CA ARG A 879 2.38 31.04 -8.99
C ARG A 879 1.51 31.85 -9.96
N SER A 880 2.11 32.61 -10.88
CA SER A 880 1.41 33.48 -11.83
C SER A 880 1.07 32.85 -13.18
N SER A 881 1.60 31.66 -13.53
CA SER A 881 1.54 31.14 -14.92
C SER A 881 1.00 29.71 -15.11
N LEU A 882 0.53 29.00 -14.07
CA LEU A 882 0.05 27.60 -14.23
C LEU A 882 -1.39 27.36 -13.75
N LYS A 883 -2.19 26.73 -14.61
CA LYS A 883 -3.58 26.27 -14.41
C LYS A 883 -3.68 24.94 -13.63
N PHE A 884 -3.08 24.83 -12.45
CA PHE A 884 -3.22 23.63 -11.61
C PHE A 884 -3.49 23.97 -10.13
N PRO A 885 -4.77 24.13 -9.72
CA PRO A 885 -5.15 24.49 -8.35
C PRO A 885 -5.13 23.31 -7.35
N PHE A 886 -5.02 22.06 -7.82
CA PHE A 886 -5.33 20.86 -7.01
C PHE A 886 -4.25 20.47 -5.98
N LEU A 887 -2.97 20.81 -6.22
CA LEU A 887 -1.86 20.49 -5.30
C LEU A 887 -1.98 21.15 -3.93
N LEU A 888 -2.63 22.32 -3.87
CA LEU A 888 -2.88 23.10 -2.65
C LEU A 888 -3.93 22.46 -1.74
N GLN A 889 -4.75 21.55 -2.24
CA GLN A 889 -5.85 20.96 -1.48
C GLN A 889 -5.48 19.63 -0.83
N HIS A 890 -4.26 19.13 -1.03
CA HIS A 890 -3.81 17.90 -0.38
C HIS A 890 -3.38 18.21 1.07
N PRO A 891 -4.20 17.87 2.08
CA PRO A 891 -4.04 18.39 3.44
C PRO A 891 -2.73 17.96 4.10
N THR A 892 -2.25 16.76 3.74
CA THR A 892 -0.99 16.19 4.19
C THR A 892 0.22 16.98 3.71
N LEU A 893 0.30 17.35 2.43
CA LEU A 893 1.44 18.10 1.91
C LEU A 893 1.50 19.52 2.48
N GLN A 894 0.34 20.14 2.72
CA GLN A 894 0.28 21.49 3.30
C GLN A 894 0.74 21.52 4.76
N GLY A 895 0.29 20.56 5.58
CA GLY A 895 0.75 20.43 6.97
C GLY A 895 2.24 20.11 7.09
N ILE A 896 2.79 19.35 6.14
CA ILE A 896 4.21 19.00 6.11
C ILE A 896 5.06 20.16 5.59
N ILE A 897 4.62 20.90 4.55
CA ILE A 897 5.28 22.13 4.11
C ILE A 897 5.34 23.13 5.27
N ILE A 898 4.26 23.30 6.05
CA ILE A 898 4.24 24.19 7.21
C ILE A 898 5.24 23.75 8.30
N LYS A 899 5.32 22.44 8.61
CA LYS A 899 6.34 21.93 9.55
C LYS A 899 7.78 22.13 9.06
N LEU A 900 8.01 21.93 7.76
CA LEU A 900 9.31 22.15 7.12
C LEU A 900 9.68 23.63 6.99
N GLU A 901 8.67 24.51 6.86
CA GLU A 901 8.85 25.97 6.92
C GLU A 901 9.25 26.44 8.32
N ASN A 902 8.92 25.67 9.37
CA ASN A 902 9.30 25.88 10.76
C ASN A 902 10.61 25.16 11.18
N SER A 903 11.39 24.63 10.24
CA SER A 903 12.70 23.99 10.48
C SER A 903 12.70 22.71 11.34
N GLU A 904 11.56 22.07 11.58
CA GLU A 904 11.51 20.77 12.27
C GLU A 904 11.93 19.63 11.33
N LEU A 905 13.18 19.19 11.44
CA LEU A 905 13.72 18.07 10.63
C LEU A 905 13.28 16.68 11.15
N ALA A 906 12.62 16.61 12.31
CA ALA A 906 12.22 15.39 13.03
C ALA A 906 10.91 14.75 12.52
N LEU A 907 10.94 14.09 11.36
CA LEU A 907 9.81 13.30 10.86
C LEU A 907 9.73 11.92 11.52
N ASN A 908 8.54 11.51 11.96
CA ASN A 908 8.29 10.14 12.43
C ASN A 908 7.99 9.17 11.25
N ASP A 909 8.12 7.86 11.48
CA ASP A 909 7.96 6.83 10.43
C ASP A 909 6.57 6.89 9.74
N GLN A 910 5.53 7.31 10.46
CA GLN A 910 4.18 7.45 9.92
C GLN A 910 4.06 8.68 9.02
N GLU A 911 4.74 9.77 9.36
CA GLU A 911 4.83 10.99 8.55
C GLU A 911 5.60 10.73 7.26
N VAL A 912 6.71 9.98 7.32
CA VAL A 912 7.48 9.58 6.13
C VAL A 912 6.61 8.76 5.16
N GLN A 913 5.83 7.80 5.66
CA GLN A 913 4.89 7.02 4.83
C GLN A 913 3.76 7.88 4.25
N ASN A 914 3.26 8.84 5.02
CA ASN A 914 2.21 9.76 4.56
C ASN A 914 2.74 10.74 3.49
N ILE A 915 4.00 11.18 3.60
CA ILE A 915 4.70 11.98 2.59
C ILE A 915 4.83 11.18 1.30
N GLN A 916 5.37 9.96 1.38
CA GLN A 916 5.55 9.08 0.24
C GLN A 916 4.25 8.86 -0.52
N LYS A 917 3.17 8.51 0.20
CA LYS A 917 1.85 8.30 -0.40
C LYS A 917 1.29 9.55 -1.07
N SER A 918 1.45 10.71 -0.44
CA SER A 918 0.97 11.98 -0.99
C SER A 918 1.78 12.43 -2.20
N LEU A 919 3.10 12.21 -2.21
CA LEU A 919 3.97 12.48 -3.36
C LEU A 919 3.65 11.55 -4.54
N ASP A 920 3.33 10.29 -4.29
CA ASP A 920 2.92 9.33 -5.33
C ASP A 920 1.57 9.69 -5.96
N ASP A 921 0.63 10.20 -5.17
CA ASP A 921 -0.67 10.65 -5.66
C ASP A 921 -0.56 11.97 -6.46
N VAL A 922 0.33 12.88 -6.03
CA VAL A 922 0.69 14.09 -6.78
C VAL A 922 1.41 13.78 -8.10
N ALA A 923 2.31 12.81 -8.10
CA ALA A 923 3.07 12.41 -9.29
C ALA A 923 2.21 11.78 -10.40
N LYS A 924 1.02 11.24 -10.07
CA LYS A 924 0.07 10.71 -11.06
C LYS A 924 -0.66 11.79 -11.84
N GLU A 925 -0.79 13.00 -11.29
CA GLU A 925 -1.62 14.07 -11.87
C GLU A 925 -0.83 15.21 -12.52
N ILE A 926 0.39 15.49 -12.04
CA ILE A 926 1.28 16.46 -12.68
C ILE A 926 1.99 15.76 -13.86
N LYS A 927 2.02 16.38 -15.06
CA LYS A 927 2.85 15.91 -16.18
C LYS A 927 4.28 15.59 -15.68
N PRO A 928 4.95 14.53 -16.17
CA PRO A 928 6.20 14.00 -15.59
C PRO A 928 7.36 15.01 -15.49
N SER A 929 7.28 16.13 -16.22
CA SER A 929 8.33 17.14 -16.31
C SER A 929 8.54 18.01 -15.05
N THR A 930 7.76 17.83 -13.98
CA THR A 930 7.87 18.61 -12.73
C THR A 930 8.00 17.75 -11.47
N ARG A 931 8.09 16.42 -11.60
CA ARG A 931 8.70 15.61 -10.52
C ARG A 931 10.12 16.13 -10.36
N TRP A 932 10.62 16.18 -9.12
CA TRP A 932 12.05 16.29 -8.90
C TRP A 932 12.73 15.31 -9.85
N LYS A 933 13.46 15.81 -10.84
CA LYS A 933 14.08 14.96 -11.87
C LYS A 933 15.16 14.03 -11.30
N MET A 934 15.30 13.94 -9.98
CA MET A 934 16.45 13.35 -9.31
C MET A 934 16.12 12.42 -8.14
N VAL A 935 15.04 11.66 -8.28
CA VAL A 935 14.95 10.30 -7.67
C VAL A 935 14.69 9.23 -8.73
N GLU A 936 14.38 9.61 -9.98
CA GLU A 936 14.17 8.64 -11.07
C GLU A 936 15.32 8.57 -12.07
N GLU A 937 16.22 9.56 -12.07
CA GLU A 937 17.57 9.47 -12.67
C GLU A 937 18.63 8.98 -11.66
N SER A 938 18.22 8.43 -10.50
CA SER A 938 19.07 7.40 -9.88
C SER A 938 18.98 6.16 -10.77
N ASN A 939 19.63 6.24 -11.95
CA ASN A 939 20.37 5.12 -12.48
C ASN A 939 20.97 4.46 -11.24
N GLY A 940 20.69 3.19 -11.00
CA GLY A 940 21.60 2.41 -10.17
C GLY A 940 23.01 2.57 -10.72
N LEU A 941 24.01 2.00 -10.05
CA LEU A 941 25.22 1.67 -10.80
C LEU A 941 24.73 0.74 -11.94
N VAL A 942 24.62 1.26 -13.18
CA VAL A 942 24.17 0.46 -14.32
C VAL A 942 25.39 -0.39 -14.66
N LEU A 943 25.45 -1.54 -14.01
CA LEU A 943 26.48 -2.53 -14.21
C LEU A 943 25.84 -3.69 -14.94
N ASP A 944 26.36 -3.98 -16.12
CA ASP A 944 26.03 -5.21 -16.82
C ASP A 944 26.56 -6.38 -15.99
N CYS A 945 25.64 -7.08 -15.31
CA CYS A 945 25.92 -8.21 -14.44
C CYS A 945 25.45 -9.52 -15.07
N ASP A 946 25.37 -9.57 -16.40
CA ASP A 946 24.90 -10.73 -17.14
C ASP A 946 25.73 -11.98 -16.91
N PHE A 947 26.98 -11.84 -16.43
CA PHE A 947 27.82 -12.93 -15.95
C PHE A 947 27.29 -13.63 -14.69
N LEU A 948 26.28 -13.08 -14.00
CA LEU A 948 25.60 -13.76 -12.90
C LEU A 948 24.38 -14.59 -13.35
N LYS A 949 23.93 -14.44 -14.61
CA LYS A 949 22.78 -15.17 -15.16
C LYS A 949 23.21 -16.56 -15.67
N LEU A 950 22.38 -17.57 -15.40
CA LEU A 950 22.65 -18.98 -15.73
C LEU A 950 22.81 -19.21 -17.24
N ASN A 951 22.02 -18.52 -18.06
CA ASN A 951 21.93 -18.79 -19.50
C ASN A 951 23.16 -18.32 -20.30
N ASN A 952 24.08 -17.60 -19.65
CA ASN A 952 25.23 -16.98 -20.29
C ASN A 952 26.54 -17.76 -20.07
N TRP A 953 26.49 -18.90 -19.39
CA TRP A 953 27.66 -19.76 -19.19
C TRP A 953 27.63 -20.96 -20.11
N ARG A 954 28.78 -21.27 -20.74
CA ARG A 954 28.97 -22.34 -21.71
C ARG A 954 30.19 -23.17 -21.38
N LYS A 955 30.16 -24.44 -21.79
CA LYS A 955 31.31 -25.34 -21.74
C LYS A 955 31.76 -25.69 -23.15
N CYS A 956 33.05 -25.47 -23.46
CA CYS A 956 33.59 -25.84 -24.77
C CYS A 956 33.83 -27.35 -24.87
N ILE A 957 34.08 -27.85 -26.08
CA ILE A 957 34.38 -29.28 -26.32
C ILE A 957 35.66 -29.77 -25.62
N VAL A 958 36.58 -28.85 -25.33
CA VAL A 958 37.83 -29.10 -24.58
C VAL A 958 37.58 -29.10 -23.06
N GLY A 959 36.42 -28.64 -22.60
CA GLY A 959 36.00 -28.68 -21.19
C GLY A 959 36.14 -27.37 -20.41
N HIS A 960 36.58 -26.26 -21.03
CA HIS A 960 36.65 -24.95 -20.39
C HIS A 960 35.25 -24.34 -20.18
N THR A 961 35.02 -23.79 -18.99
CA THR A 961 33.79 -23.07 -18.63
C THR A 961 34.02 -21.56 -18.77
N TYR A 962 33.26 -20.91 -19.65
CA TYR A 962 33.41 -19.49 -19.97
C TYR A 962 32.06 -18.75 -20.03
N TYR A 963 32.13 -17.43 -19.88
CA TYR A 963 30.98 -16.52 -19.95
C TYR A 963 30.82 -15.97 -21.37
N ARG A 964 29.58 -15.94 -21.87
CA ARG A 964 29.16 -15.36 -23.14
C ARG A 964 28.07 -14.30 -22.86
N PRO A 965 28.33 -13.00 -23.09
CA PRO A 965 27.32 -11.95 -22.97
C PRO A 965 26.13 -12.21 -23.89
N GLY A 966 24.90 -11.92 -23.44
CA GLY A 966 23.67 -12.21 -24.17
C GLY A 966 23.06 -10.99 -24.85
N ALA A 967 22.66 -11.18 -26.11
CA ALA A 967 21.79 -10.34 -26.94
C ALA A 967 22.34 -8.98 -27.40
N ASP A 968 23.35 -9.02 -28.27
CA ASP A 968 23.33 -8.26 -29.52
C ASP A 968 23.81 -9.17 -30.65
N ILE A 969 23.10 -9.11 -31.75
CA ILE A 969 23.30 -9.88 -32.99
C ILE A 969 24.50 -9.27 -33.73
N ASP A 970 25.21 -10.11 -34.50
CA ASP A 970 26.29 -9.78 -35.46
C ASP A 970 27.78 -9.75 -35.02
N THR A 971 28.21 -10.60 -34.08
CA THR A 971 29.60 -11.08 -34.12
C THR A 971 29.69 -12.61 -34.06
N ASN A 972 30.08 -13.20 -35.19
CA ASN A 972 30.55 -14.58 -35.38
C ASN A 972 31.74 -14.91 -34.47
N HIS A 973 31.52 -15.05 -33.17
CA HIS A 973 32.55 -15.50 -32.23
C HIS A 973 32.09 -16.77 -31.51
N ASP A 974 31.97 -17.85 -32.27
CA ASP A 974 31.86 -19.21 -31.73
C ASP A 974 33.26 -19.73 -31.42
N TRP A 975 33.91 -19.18 -30.40
CA TRP A 975 35.19 -19.70 -29.91
C TRP A 975 35.33 -19.47 -28.40
N CYS A 976 35.84 -20.49 -27.72
CA CYS A 976 36.18 -20.39 -26.31
C CYS A 976 37.36 -19.41 -26.13
N PRO A 977 37.26 -18.36 -25.29
CA PRO A 977 38.34 -17.38 -25.13
C PRO A 977 39.63 -17.95 -24.53
N GLU A 978 39.58 -19.16 -23.94
CA GLU A 978 40.73 -19.84 -23.34
C GLU A 978 41.43 -20.81 -24.30
N CYS A 979 40.74 -21.32 -25.33
CA CYS A 979 41.34 -22.29 -26.26
C CYS A 979 41.06 -22.05 -27.75
N SER A 980 40.29 -21.02 -28.09
CA SER A 980 39.95 -20.60 -29.46
C SER A 980 39.24 -21.65 -30.33
N VAL A 981 38.64 -22.68 -29.73
CA VAL A 981 37.94 -23.77 -30.42
C VAL A 981 36.43 -23.50 -30.51
N SER A 982 35.82 -23.82 -31.67
CA SER A 982 34.40 -23.59 -31.94
C SER A 982 33.45 -24.58 -31.26
N VAL A 983 32.24 -24.10 -30.95
CA VAL A 983 31.15 -24.90 -30.37
C VAL A 983 30.47 -25.68 -31.50
N PRO A 984 30.16 -26.98 -31.35
CA PRO A 984 29.45 -27.74 -32.38
C PRO A 984 28.01 -27.23 -32.55
N GLU A 985 27.54 -27.17 -33.80
CA GLU A 985 26.14 -26.86 -34.18
C GLU A 985 25.12 -27.84 -33.60
#